data_AF-A0A0P1AGN8-F1
#
_entry.id   AF-A0A0P1AGN8-F1
#
_cell.length_a   1.000
_cell.length_b   1.000
_cell.length_c   1.000
_cell.angle_alpha   90.00
_cell.angle_beta   90.00
_cell.angle_gamma   90.00
#
_symmetry.space_group_name_H-M   'P 1'
#
loop_
_entity.id
_entity.type
_entity.pdbx_description
1 polymer ?
#
loop_
_entity_poly.entity_id
_entity_poly.type
_entity_poly.pdbx_seq_one_letter_code
_entity_poly.pdbx_strand_id
1 'polypeptide(L)'
;MLDELVEANVEEVEQEGDLCDSNAVQTRIQQLKERIAKLDDSSQVLKLLAEEQAAEINAKEVLLTRKSEHVDELLEQIKKLNLKFDPKCVESQTPELEMQQLNAHINELREQVKQNEEAFSMVCAALTAREKLMSQKDDELSTAIIIEKELRKEVGQQQAIIRRLEKTVEDLQPQKVDACLSPRSFRENQLIRLRDEAIDAKTREVWLLSGQYDRLRVQLGEQESALERLQINVTSKENDLMQQQRKINRLEAEIETLQAGLSQAEGCEKAINIATTQNAKLLKTLEASELVVDDLKSRLDVKERECEQLRTSLREYTKRSAESEVEVLNKTMQAEGKILLVNGLQEKARREREMMQKELFVSNSNYQMEIEKLQGELVMRRNKQYELTLQLQIIESQLHEAIVCRESADEQLLACQCQIREFERVLQDSFEWKKKIEKEMALEKTNAAKQVEEQRKMLATEKRELAKLQRQHEEVKEQLDKRFAQDKQRELLILDTKQLLSAQEALSSKKKGRINDNNKGVEFESEARIAVKLKKDRSENQLEALRQQTESNVRKYADKKRQIHEKKQRLKKEFSDLLTEFRAVQSAKSKLVRKYTDVLGKATSNCFLGIFDLRKCWLVDDDLPPILSLLGSKEYERQLQRVDLRCNRLTSEGMGRILVLVKKMVLNLASQTTNMIREVDLRRNYVSLDGIRLIAKGLESLIPDKNNTRRTGEIELKSVAVTKDGRIEVYAVGSVNSNRFLKPICENLDIEPQVPILVVDVSENLDAEWLFADSKLYQADSRSKDLNISSEGKFPRL
;
A
#
# COMPACT_ATOMS: atom_id res chain seq x y z
N MET A 1 -6.48 -55.19 85.35
CA MET A 1 -7.62 -56.08 85.07
C MET A 1 -7.09 -57.51 84.95
N LEU A 2 -6.94 -58.14 86.10
CA LEU A 2 -7.01 -59.57 86.41
C LEU A 2 -6.52 -59.68 87.87
N ASP A 3 -7.34 -59.13 88.76
CA ASP A 3 -7.52 -59.65 90.10
C ASP A 3 -8.52 -60.80 89.93
N GLU A 4 -8.17 -62.02 90.32
CA GLU A 4 -9.07 -62.97 90.95
C GLU A 4 -8.38 -64.33 91.15
N LEU A 5 -8.65 -64.90 92.32
CA LEU A 5 -8.45 -66.28 92.75
C LEU A 5 -7.02 -66.64 93.17
N VAL A 6 -6.81 -66.88 94.47
CA VAL A 6 -7.15 -68.15 95.11
C VAL A 6 -7.15 -67.97 96.63
N GLU A 7 -8.34 -68.11 97.22
CA GLU A 7 -8.57 -68.38 98.64
C GLU A 7 -8.21 -69.82 98.99
N ALA A 8 -8.00 -70.01 100.30
CA ALA A 8 -8.39 -71.17 101.11
C ALA A 8 -7.25 -72.01 101.70
N ASN A 9 -7.50 -72.33 102.98
CA ASN A 9 -6.86 -73.29 103.88
C ASN A 9 -5.64 -72.69 104.61
N VAL A 10 -5.64 -72.56 105.94
CA VAL A 10 -5.96 -73.60 106.92
C VAL A 10 -6.38 -72.94 108.25
N GLU A 11 -7.68 -73.05 108.57
CA GLU A 11 -8.23 -73.26 109.92
C GLU A 11 -7.45 -74.41 110.59
N GLU A 12 -7.06 -74.42 111.87
CA GLU A 12 -7.89 -74.35 113.06
C GLU A 12 -6.98 -74.74 114.26
N VAL A 13 -7.40 -74.39 115.49
CA VAL A 13 -7.32 -75.23 116.71
C VAL A 13 -5.95 -75.36 117.40
N GLU A 14 -5.78 -75.25 118.72
CA GLU A 14 -6.64 -74.96 119.88
C GLU A 14 -5.71 -74.89 121.11
N GLN A 15 -6.21 -74.26 122.18
CA GLN A 15 -6.09 -74.68 123.59
C GLN A 15 -4.73 -75.04 124.19
N GLU A 16 -4.26 -74.18 125.09
CA GLU A 16 -3.72 -74.54 126.41
C GLU A 16 -4.10 -73.35 127.34
N GLY A 17 -4.87 -73.46 128.43
CA GLY A 17 -5.55 -74.61 129.03
C GLY A 17 -4.61 -75.71 129.50
N ASP A 18 -3.66 -75.36 130.36
CA ASP A 18 -3.01 -76.19 131.38
C ASP A 18 -2.54 -77.62 131.04
N LEU A 19 -1.20 -77.76 131.11
CA LEU A 19 -0.40 -78.87 131.65
C LEU A 19 0.13 -79.98 130.71
N CYS A 20 1.43 -79.84 130.40
CA CYS A 20 2.53 -80.83 130.24
C CYS A 20 2.44 -81.97 129.19
N ASP A 21 3.26 -81.89 128.11
CA ASP A 21 4.50 -82.70 127.95
C ASP A 21 5.30 -82.41 126.63
N SER A 22 6.62 -82.24 126.74
CA SER A 22 7.54 -81.53 125.80
C SER A 22 7.97 -82.25 124.50
N ASN A 23 7.59 -83.51 124.23
CA ASN A 23 8.23 -84.28 123.14
C ASN A 23 7.57 -84.12 121.75
N ALA A 24 6.34 -83.66 121.65
CA ALA A 24 5.65 -83.46 120.36
C ALA A 24 6.17 -82.24 119.56
N VAL A 25 6.85 -81.30 120.24
CA VAL A 25 7.32 -80.05 119.64
C VAL A 25 8.53 -80.27 118.71
N GLN A 26 9.41 -81.22 119.02
CA GLN A 26 10.66 -81.40 118.26
C GLN A 26 10.44 -82.02 116.86
N THR A 27 9.51 -82.96 116.71
CA THR A 27 9.17 -83.57 115.40
C THR A 27 8.49 -82.57 114.46
N ARG A 28 7.67 -81.65 114.99
CA ARG A 28 7.05 -80.57 114.21
C ARG A 28 8.10 -79.61 113.63
N ILE A 29 9.17 -79.33 114.38
CA ILE A 29 10.26 -78.45 113.96
C ILE A 29 11.05 -79.04 112.77
N GLN A 30 11.32 -80.35 112.75
CA GLN A 30 12.05 -80.96 111.63
C GLN A 30 11.24 -80.97 110.32
N GLN A 31 9.93 -81.25 110.38
CA GLN A 31 9.07 -81.20 109.20
C GLN A 31 8.95 -79.79 108.61
N LEU A 32 8.95 -78.75 109.45
CA LEU A 32 8.95 -77.36 108.99
C LEU A 32 10.26 -76.99 108.28
N LYS A 33 11.41 -77.50 108.74
CA LYS A 33 12.71 -77.24 108.10
C LYS A 33 12.81 -77.80 106.68
N GLU A 34 12.35 -79.03 106.45
CA GLU A 34 12.34 -79.62 105.09
C GLU A 34 11.38 -78.89 104.15
N ARG A 35 10.26 -78.38 104.67
CA ARG A 35 9.30 -77.60 103.88
C ARG A 35 9.85 -76.23 103.49
N ILE A 36 10.64 -75.59 104.36
CA ILE A 36 11.35 -74.34 104.07
C ILE A 36 12.40 -74.57 102.97
N ALA A 37 13.19 -75.65 103.04
CA ALA A 37 14.19 -75.94 102.01
C ALA A 37 13.57 -76.15 100.62
N LYS A 38 12.43 -76.87 100.53
CA LYS A 38 11.71 -77.04 99.26
C LYS A 38 11.12 -75.72 98.73
N LEU A 39 10.70 -74.83 99.63
CA LEU A 39 10.23 -73.50 99.25
C LEU A 39 11.37 -72.61 98.75
N ASP A 40 12.54 -72.67 99.37
CA ASP A 40 13.74 -71.94 98.93
C ASP A 40 14.20 -72.42 97.55
N ASP A 41 14.22 -73.74 97.30
CA ASP A 41 14.55 -74.29 95.98
C ASP A 41 13.53 -73.83 94.92
N SER A 42 12.23 -73.82 95.25
CA SER A 42 11.19 -73.31 94.34
C SER A 42 11.31 -71.79 94.09
N SER A 43 11.75 -71.02 95.10
CA SER A 43 12.00 -69.58 94.97
C SER A 43 13.20 -69.29 94.06
N GLN A 44 14.26 -70.09 94.15
CA GLN A 44 15.42 -69.97 93.26
C GLN A 44 15.06 -70.31 91.81
N VAL A 45 14.27 -71.36 91.57
CA VAL A 45 13.79 -71.72 90.22
C VAL A 45 12.91 -70.61 89.64
N LEU A 46 12.02 -70.02 90.44
CA LEU A 46 11.18 -68.89 89.99
C LEU A 46 12.00 -67.63 89.70
N LYS A 47 13.07 -67.35 90.46
CA LYS A 47 14.00 -66.25 90.17
C LYS A 47 14.72 -66.45 88.84
N LEU A 48 15.23 -67.65 88.59
CA LEU A 48 15.91 -67.97 87.32
C LEU A 48 14.94 -67.87 86.12
N LEU A 49 13.70 -68.34 86.27
CA LEU A 49 12.67 -68.18 85.24
C LEU A 49 12.29 -66.71 85.00
N ALA A 50 12.25 -65.88 86.06
CA ALA A 50 12.00 -64.45 85.91
C ALA A 50 13.17 -63.72 85.22
N GLU A 51 14.41 -64.11 85.50
CA GLU A 51 15.61 -63.60 84.81
C GLU A 51 15.64 -64.02 83.33
N GLU A 52 15.27 -65.26 83.02
CA GLU A 52 15.15 -65.75 81.64
C GLU A 52 14.06 -65.00 80.87
N GLN A 53 12.89 -64.78 81.47
CA GLN A 53 11.82 -63.97 80.88
C GLN A 53 12.23 -62.50 80.70
N ALA A 54 12.96 -61.91 81.65
CA ALA A 54 13.47 -60.55 81.51
C ALA A 54 14.50 -60.42 80.37
N ALA A 55 15.36 -61.43 80.20
CA ALA A 55 16.30 -61.49 79.08
C ALA A 55 15.58 -61.64 77.74
N GLU A 56 14.52 -62.47 77.68
CA GLU A 56 13.70 -62.64 76.47
C GLU A 56 12.93 -61.37 76.10
N ILE A 57 12.39 -60.64 77.09
CA ILE A 57 11.72 -59.35 76.89
C ILE A 57 12.72 -58.33 76.33
N ASN A 58 13.91 -58.20 76.94
CA ASN A 58 14.95 -57.30 76.43
C ASN A 58 15.38 -57.65 75.00
N ALA A 59 15.51 -58.93 74.67
CA ALA A 59 15.83 -59.36 73.30
C ALA A 59 14.72 -58.99 72.29
N LYS A 60 13.46 -59.11 72.69
CA LYS A 60 12.30 -58.70 71.87
C LYS A 60 12.21 -57.18 71.72
N GLU A 61 12.53 -56.40 72.75
CA GLU A 61 12.60 -54.94 72.67
C GLU A 61 13.70 -54.47 71.70
N VAL A 62 14.89 -55.09 71.76
CA VAL A 62 15.98 -54.80 70.81
C VAL A 62 15.61 -55.17 69.38
N LEU A 63 14.82 -56.24 69.17
CA LEU A 63 14.31 -56.59 67.84
C LEU A 63 13.21 -55.64 67.36
N LEU A 64 12.35 -55.16 68.25
CA LEU A 64 11.31 -54.18 67.92
C LEU A 64 11.90 -52.84 67.51
N THR A 65 12.91 -52.36 68.24
CA THR A 65 13.62 -51.11 67.93
C THR A 65 14.31 -51.17 66.57
N ARG A 66 14.99 -52.27 66.24
CA ARG A 66 15.56 -52.48 64.89
C ARG A 66 14.51 -52.53 63.79
N LYS A 67 13.34 -53.13 64.06
CA LYS A 67 12.24 -53.15 63.10
C LYS A 67 11.61 -51.77 62.91
N SER A 68 11.48 -50.97 63.97
CA SER A 68 10.99 -49.59 63.85
C SER A 68 11.96 -48.72 63.08
N GLU A 69 13.27 -48.83 63.34
CA GLU A 69 14.30 -48.13 62.57
C GLU A 69 14.23 -48.48 61.08
N HIS A 70 14.07 -49.77 60.74
CA HIS A 70 13.92 -50.19 59.35
C HIS A 70 12.63 -49.69 58.69
N VAL A 71 11.51 -49.62 59.43
CA VAL A 71 10.26 -49.02 58.94
C VAL A 71 10.44 -47.53 58.69
N ASP A 72 11.13 -46.81 59.57
CA ASP A 72 11.43 -45.39 59.41
C ASP A 72 12.33 -45.15 58.19
N GLU A 73 13.35 -45.99 57.98
CA GLU A 73 14.19 -45.97 56.77
C GLU A 73 13.36 -46.18 55.50
N LEU A 74 12.45 -47.15 55.49
CA LEU A 74 11.56 -47.40 54.34
C LEU A 74 10.60 -46.23 54.10
N LEU A 75 10.04 -45.63 55.15
CA LEU A 75 9.20 -44.43 55.02
C LEU A 75 10.01 -43.24 54.48
N GLU A 76 11.26 -43.09 54.89
CA GLU A 76 12.15 -42.05 54.37
C GLU A 76 12.53 -42.29 52.91
N GLN A 77 12.73 -43.56 52.51
CA GLN A 77 12.93 -43.93 51.10
C GLN A 77 11.69 -43.64 50.25
N ILE A 78 10.49 -43.93 50.74
CA ILE A 78 9.23 -43.59 50.06
C ILE A 78 9.08 -42.08 49.92
N LYS A 79 9.37 -41.30 50.97
CA LYS A 79 9.36 -39.84 50.91
C LYS A 79 10.36 -39.30 49.89
N LYS A 80 11.59 -39.83 49.86
CA LYS A 80 12.62 -39.48 48.88
C LYS A 80 12.21 -39.84 47.44
N LEU A 81 11.48 -40.93 47.25
CA LEU A 81 10.94 -41.30 45.95
C LEU A 81 9.79 -40.38 45.52
N ASN A 82 8.85 -40.06 46.41
CA ASN A 82 7.75 -39.13 46.12
C ASN A 82 8.27 -37.73 45.75
N LEU A 83 9.24 -37.21 46.49
CA LEU A 83 9.91 -35.93 46.17
C LEU A 83 10.62 -35.93 44.80
N LYS A 84 10.98 -37.11 44.26
CA LYS A 84 11.54 -37.26 42.91
C LYS A 84 10.47 -37.46 41.83
N PHE A 85 9.28 -37.95 42.19
CA PHE A 85 8.18 -38.19 41.26
C PHE A 85 7.31 -36.95 41.04
N ASP A 86 7.07 -36.15 42.07
CA ASP A 86 6.30 -34.90 41.98
C ASP A 86 6.83 -33.93 40.90
N PRO A 87 8.14 -33.60 40.83
CA PRO A 87 8.65 -32.73 39.78
C PRO A 87 8.51 -33.36 38.39
N LYS A 88 8.66 -34.68 38.25
CA LYS A 88 8.48 -35.39 36.97
C LYS A 88 7.03 -35.39 36.48
N CYS A 89 6.07 -35.42 37.41
CA CYS A 89 4.64 -35.32 37.07
C CYS A 89 4.31 -33.91 36.55
N VAL A 90 4.86 -32.88 37.20
CA VAL A 90 4.71 -31.49 36.77
C VAL A 90 5.43 -31.23 35.42
N GLU A 91 6.64 -31.76 35.25
CA GLU A 91 7.41 -31.71 33.99
C GLU A 91 6.75 -32.46 32.83
N SER A 92 5.88 -33.44 33.10
CA SER A 92 5.11 -34.14 32.06
C SER A 92 3.83 -33.40 31.68
N GLN A 93 3.25 -32.62 32.59
CA GLN A 93 2.02 -31.84 32.35
C GLN A 93 2.27 -30.59 31.50
N THR A 94 3.46 -29.98 31.61
CA THR A 94 3.84 -28.80 30.81
C THR A 94 3.89 -29.08 29.30
N PRO A 95 4.57 -30.13 28.78
CA PRO A 95 4.56 -30.43 27.35
C PRO A 95 3.21 -30.93 26.85
N GLU A 96 2.39 -31.57 27.70
CA GLU A 96 1.02 -31.95 27.33
C GLU A 96 0.12 -30.73 27.10
N LEU A 97 0.22 -29.72 27.97
CA LEU A 97 -0.47 -28.43 27.80
C LEU A 97 0.02 -27.68 26.56
N GLU A 98 1.33 -27.63 26.32
CA GLU A 98 1.91 -27.04 25.11
C GLU A 98 1.45 -27.78 23.84
N MET A 99 1.38 -29.12 23.87
CA MET A 99 0.90 -29.91 22.74
C MET A 99 -0.60 -29.69 22.48
N GLN A 100 -1.41 -29.51 23.52
CA GLN A 100 -2.84 -29.16 23.37
C GLN A 100 -3.02 -27.76 22.76
N GLN A 101 -2.24 -26.78 23.21
CA GLN A 101 -2.25 -25.42 22.64
C GLN A 101 -1.79 -25.43 21.19
N LEU A 102 -0.73 -26.18 20.86
CA LEU A 102 -0.24 -26.32 19.49
C LEU A 102 -1.28 -26.99 18.60
N ASN A 103 -1.96 -28.04 19.08
CA ASN A 103 -3.03 -28.70 18.33
C ASN A 103 -4.25 -27.79 18.10
N ALA A 104 -4.62 -26.97 19.09
CA ALA A 104 -5.66 -25.97 18.92
C ALA A 104 -5.28 -24.95 17.84
N HIS A 105 -4.04 -24.45 17.87
CA HIS A 105 -3.54 -23.51 16.88
C HIS A 105 -3.45 -24.13 15.47
N ILE A 106 -3.04 -25.40 15.35
CA ILE A 106 -3.05 -26.13 14.07
C ILE A 106 -4.48 -26.26 13.51
N ASN A 107 -5.48 -26.50 14.36
CA ASN A 107 -6.86 -26.59 13.91
C ASN A 107 -7.40 -25.24 13.44
N GLU A 108 -7.11 -24.15 14.16
CA GLU A 108 -7.45 -22.79 13.72
C GLU A 108 -6.81 -22.46 12.37
N LEU A 109 -5.52 -22.78 12.18
CA LEU A 109 -4.84 -22.58 10.90
C LEU A 109 -5.47 -23.42 9.77
N ARG A 110 -5.90 -24.66 10.05
CA ARG A 110 -6.61 -25.49 9.06
C ARG A 110 -7.96 -24.89 8.66
N GLU A 111 -8.71 -24.35 9.62
CA GLU A 111 -9.97 -23.66 9.34
C GLU A 111 -9.75 -22.39 8.52
N GLN A 112 -8.72 -21.60 8.84
CA GLN A 112 -8.34 -20.42 8.06
C GLN A 112 -7.93 -20.78 6.63
N VAL A 113 -7.15 -21.86 6.44
CA VAL A 113 -6.80 -22.35 5.10
C VAL A 113 -8.04 -22.75 4.31
N LYS A 114 -8.98 -23.47 4.93
CA LYS A 114 -10.23 -23.86 4.28
C LYS A 114 -11.09 -22.66 3.89
N GLN A 115 -11.21 -21.66 4.76
CA GLN A 115 -11.91 -20.41 4.45
C GLN A 115 -11.23 -19.65 3.30
N ASN A 116 -9.90 -19.62 3.27
CA ASN A 116 -9.15 -18.99 2.19
C ASN A 116 -9.32 -19.73 0.85
N GLU A 117 -9.38 -21.06 0.85
CA GLU A 117 -9.66 -21.87 -0.34
C GLU A 117 -11.07 -21.60 -0.89
N GLU A 118 -12.07 -21.51 -0.01
CA GLU A 118 -13.45 -21.15 -0.38
C GLU A 118 -13.52 -19.72 -0.95
N ALA A 119 -12.83 -18.76 -0.32
CA ALA A 119 -12.73 -17.39 -0.82
C ALA A 119 -12.04 -17.32 -2.19
N PHE A 120 -10.96 -18.06 -2.38
CA PHE A 120 -10.24 -18.14 -3.65
C PHE A 120 -11.13 -18.74 -4.75
N SER A 121 -11.88 -19.79 -4.44
CA SER A 121 -12.85 -20.40 -5.36
C SER A 121 -13.94 -19.40 -5.79
N MET A 122 -14.48 -18.62 -4.85
CA MET A 122 -15.44 -17.56 -5.16
C MET A 122 -14.85 -16.47 -6.06
N VAL A 123 -13.60 -16.05 -5.81
CA VAL A 123 -12.91 -15.07 -6.67
C VAL A 123 -12.69 -15.63 -8.07
N CYS A 124 -12.28 -16.89 -8.21
CA CYS A 124 -12.15 -17.54 -9.52
C CYS A 124 -13.50 -17.60 -10.26
N ALA A 125 -14.58 -17.93 -9.57
CA ALA A 125 -15.93 -17.93 -10.15
C ALA A 125 -16.36 -16.51 -10.59
N ALA A 126 -16.07 -15.48 -9.79
CA ALA A 126 -16.35 -14.09 -10.14
C ALA A 126 -15.52 -13.61 -11.35
N LEU A 127 -14.24 -14.00 -11.42
CA LEU A 127 -13.38 -13.67 -12.56
C LEU A 127 -13.85 -14.34 -13.85
N THR A 128 -14.19 -15.63 -13.80
CA THR A 128 -14.73 -16.33 -14.99
C THR A 128 -16.09 -15.78 -15.44
N ALA A 129 -16.95 -15.36 -14.50
CA ALA A 129 -18.20 -14.67 -14.84
C ALA A 129 -17.94 -13.31 -15.50
N ARG A 130 -16.95 -12.54 -15.00
CA ARG A 130 -16.53 -11.27 -15.59
C ARG A 130 -15.93 -11.45 -16.99
N GLU A 131 -15.10 -12.46 -17.21
CA GLU A 131 -14.54 -12.78 -18.53
C GLU A 131 -15.63 -13.13 -19.54
N LYS A 132 -16.63 -13.91 -19.14
CA LYS A 132 -17.80 -14.21 -20.00
C LYS A 132 -18.59 -12.95 -20.35
N LEU A 133 -18.83 -12.06 -19.39
CA LEU A 133 -19.49 -10.78 -19.64
C LEU A 133 -18.67 -9.88 -20.57
N MET A 134 -17.36 -9.81 -20.40
CA MET A 134 -16.47 -9.06 -21.29
C MET A 134 -16.52 -9.62 -22.72
N SER A 135 -16.45 -10.94 -22.89
CA SER A 135 -16.59 -11.58 -24.20
C SER A 135 -17.93 -11.26 -24.86
N GLN A 136 -19.04 -11.28 -24.11
CA GLN A 136 -20.36 -10.88 -24.62
C GLN A 136 -20.39 -9.41 -25.05
N LYS A 137 -19.76 -8.52 -24.27
CA LYS A 137 -19.68 -7.09 -24.61
C LYS A 137 -18.80 -6.84 -25.84
N ASP A 138 -17.73 -7.60 -26.01
CA ASP A 138 -16.90 -7.54 -27.22
C ASP A 138 -17.67 -8.02 -28.46
N ASP A 139 -18.47 -9.08 -28.33
CA ASP A 139 -19.37 -9.55 -29.39
C ASP A 139 -20.44 -8.50 -29.73
N GLU A 140 -21.12 -7.92 -28.73
CA GLU A 140 -22.08 -6.83 -28.91
C GLU A 140 -21.42 -5.63 -29.61
N LEU A 141 -20.22 -5.24 -29.20
CA LEU A 141 -19.48 -4.12 -29.80
C LEU A 141 -19.08 -4.42 -31.25
N SER A 142 -18.70 -5.66 -31.55
CA SER A 142 -18.40 -6.08 -32.92
C SER A 142 -19.62 -5.99 -33.83
N THR A 143 -20.81 -6.39 -33.34
CA THR A 143 -22.07 -6.29 -34.08
C THR A 143 -22.48 -4.83 -34.27
N ALA A 144 -22.32 -3.98 -33.24
CA ALA A 144 -22.59 -2.55 -33.33
C ALA A 144 -21.70 -1.86 -34.37
N ILE A 145 -20.42 -2.22 -34.46
CA ILE A 145 -19.49 -1.70 -35.49
C ILE A 145 -19.94 -2.11 -36.90
N ILE A 146 -20.47 -3.33 -37.08
CA ILE A 146 -20.99 -3.78 -38.37
C ILE A 146 -22.23 -2.95 -38.75
N ILE A 147 -23.18 -2.78 -37.83
CA ILE A 147 -24.40 -1.98 -38.04
C ILE A 147 -24.04 -0.51 -38.32
N GLU A 148 -23.09 0.07 -37.58
CA GLU A 148 -22.64 1.44 -37.81
C GLU A 148 -22.05 1.62 -39.22
N LYS A 149 -21.27 0.64 -39.70
CA LYS A 149 -20.72 0.66 -41.06
C LYS A 149 -21.81 0.56 -42.12
N GLU A 150 -22.87 -0.21 -41.88
CA GLU A 150 -24.02 -0.32 -42.78
C GLU A 150 -24.80 1.00 -42.82
N LEU A 151 -25.11 1.58 -41.67
CA LEU A 151 -25.76 2.90 -41.57
C LEU A 151 -24.94 4.00 -42.23
N ARG A 152 -23.62 4.02 -42.05
CA ARG A 152 -22.73 4.97 -42.75
C ARG A 152 -22.79 4.82 -44.27
N LYS A 153 -22.93 3.59 -44.79
CA LYS A 153 -23.12 3.34 -46.23
C LYS A 153 -24.47 3.85 -46.69
N GLU A 154 -25.54 3.61 -45.94
CA GLU A 154 -26.89 4.11 -46.25
C GLU A 154 -26.94 5.63 -46.26
N VAL A 155 -26.34 6.30 -45.28
CA VAL A 155 -26.18 7.76 -45.26
C VAL A 155 -25.44 8.24 -46.50
N GLY A 156 -24.35 7.57 -46.89
CA GLY A 156 -23.63 7.90 -48.13
C GLY A 156 -24.47 7.72 -49.39
N GLN A 157 -25.30 6.68 -49.46
CA GLN A 157 -26.23 6.46 -50.57
C GLN A 157 -27.33 7.53 -50.60
N GLN A 158 -27.92 7.86 -49.46
CA GLN A 158 -28.93 8.92 -49.33
C GLN A 158 -28.34 10.28 -49.70
N GLN A 159 -27.13 10.62 -49.25
CA GLN A 159 -26.44 11.84 -49.65
C GLN A 159 -26.18 11.89 -51.17
N ALA A 160 -25.82 10.77 -51.78
CA ALA A 160 -25.65 10.71 -53.24
C ALA A 160 -26.98 10.88 -53.98
N ILE A 161 -28.09 10.34 -53.45
CA ILE A 161 -29.44 10.56 -53.99
C ILE A 161 -29.84 12.03 -53.84
N ILE A 162 -29.64 12.63 -52.66
CA ILE A 162 -29.89 14.05 -52.40
C ILE A 162 -29.10 14.91 -53.39
N ARG A 163 -27.79 14.70 -53.55
CA ARG A 163 -26.99 15.45 -54.53
C ARG A 163 -27.47 15.29 -55.97
N ARG A 164 -27.96 14.10 -56.35
CA ARG A 164 -28.56 13.90 -57.67
C ARG A 164 -29.86 14.66 -57.79
N LEU A 165 -30.73 14.60 -56.79
CA LEU A 165 -31.99 15.36 -56.77
C LEU A 165 -31.74 16.86 -56.79
N GLU A 166 -30.80 17.36 -55.97
CA GLU A 166 -30.33 18.76 -55.99
C GLU A 166 -29.84 19.16 -57.37
N LYS A 167 -28.99 18.33 -58.00
CA LYS A 167 -28.53 18.57 -59.37
C LYS A 167 -29.66 18.54 -60.40
N THR A 168 -30.63 17.65 -60.24
CA THR A 168 -31.79 17.57 -61.15
C THR A 168 -32.68 18.80 -60.96
N VAL A 169 -32.82 19.30 -59.73
CA VAL A 169 -33.50 20.57 -59.42
C VAL A 169 -32.73 21.76 -59.99
N GLU A 170 -31.41 21.73 -59.95
CA GLU A 170 -30.53 22.75 -60.54
C GLU A 170 -30.62 22.76 -62.07
N ASP A 171 -30.60 21.58 -62.71
CA ASP A 171 -30.74 21.40 -64.16
C ASP A 171 -32.16 21.75 -64.67
N LEU A 172 -33.19 21.58 -63.82
CA LEU A 172 -34.58 21.98 -64.11
C LEU A 172 -34.82 23.48 -63.84
N GLN A 173 -33.89 24.17 -63.18
CA GLN A 173 -33.94 25.63 -63.06
C GLN A 173 -33.35 26.25 -64.32
N PRO A 174 -34.12 27.03 -65.12
CA PRO A 174 -33.53 27.80 -66.20
C PRO A 174 -32.44 28.73 -65.65
N GLN A 175 -31.33 28.82 -66.37
CA GLN A 175 -30.13 29.61 -66.02
C GLN A 175 -30.57 30.98 -65.52
N LYS A 176 -30.54 31.19 -64.19
CA LYS A 176 -30.85 32.48 -63.57
C LYS A 176 -29.68 33.40 -63.86
N VAL A 177 -29.63 33.94 -65.07
CA VAL A 177 -28.99 35.23 -65.29
C VAL A 177 -29.69 36.16 -64.32
N ASP A 178 -28.96 36.66 -63.35
CA ASP A 178 -29.42 37.57 -62.29
C ASP A 178 -29.72 38.96 -62.89
N ALA A 179 -30.44 38.97 -64.02
CA ALA A 179 -31.20 40.12 -64.46
C ALA A 179 -32.25 40.36 -63.39
N CYS A 180 -32.24 41.54 -62.81
CA CYS A 180 -33.20 41.97 -61.79
C CYS A 180 -34.63 41.92 -62.35
N LEU A 181 -35.23 40.73 -62.39
CA LEU A 181 -36.64 40.49 -62.66
C LEU A 181 -37.43 40.38 -61.36
N SER A 182 -36.84 40.84 -60.26
CA SER A 182 -37.60 41.20 -59.08
C SER A 182 -38.36 42.49 -59.40
N PRO A 183 -39.69 42.57 -59.16
CA PRO A 183 -40.45 43.82 -59.31
C PRO A 183 -39.94 44.97 -58.41
N ARG A 184 -38.99 44.65 -57.51
CA ARG A 184 -38.35 45.54 -56.55
C ARG A 184 -37.29 46.39 -57.23
N SER A 185 -37.18 47.64 -56.79
CA SER A 185 -36.20 48.59 -57.33
C SER A 185 -34.76 48.06 -57.20
N PHE A 186 -33.88 48.43 -58.13
CA PHE A 186 -32.45 48.03 -58.11
C PHE A 186 -31.78 48.28 -56.75
N ARG A 187 -32.13 49.38 -56.09
CA ARG A 187 -31.65 49.75 -54.75
C ARG A 187 -32.09 48.76 -53.66
N GLU A 188 -33.32 48.25 -53.75
CA GLU A 188 -33.83 47.24 -52.82
C GLU A 188 -33.12 45.90 -53.02
N ASN A 189 -32.87 45.50 -54.27
CA ASN A 189 -32.10 44.29 -54.56
C ASN A 189 -30.63 44.43 -54.09
N GLN A 190 -30.03 45.62 -54.20
CA GLN A 190 -28.69 45.87 -53.67
C GLN A 190 -28.66 45.80 -52.13
N LEU A 191 -29.68 46.33 -51.45
CA LEU A 191 -29.82 46.22 -49.99
C LEU A 191 -30.01 44.76 -49.54
N ILE A 192 -30.80 43.98 -50.28
CA ILE A 192 -30.99 42.55 -50.02
C ILE A 192 -29.67 41.81 -50.20
N ARG A 193 -28.91 42.08 -51.28
CA ARG A 193 -27.57 41.48 -51.48
C ARG A 193 -26.62 41.82 -50.33
N LEU A 194 -26.53 43.08 -49.91
CA LEU A 194 -25.67 43.47 -48.78
C LEU A 194 -26.13 42.82 -47.46
N ARG A 195 -27.44 42.65 -47.27
CA ARG A 195 -27.99 41.94 -46.11
C ARG A 195 -27.62 40.46 -46.15
N ASP A 196 -27.78 39.81 -47.30
CA ASP A 196 -27.49 38.39 -47.45
C ASP A 196 -25.98 38.13 -47.36
N GLU A 197 -25.13 39.01 -47.90
CA GLU A 197 -23.67 39.00 -47.68
C GLU A 197 -23.32 39.18 -46.19
N ALA A 198 -24.04 40.05 -45.46
CA ALA A 198 -23.85 40.22 -44.02
C ALA A 198 -24.31 39.00 -43.22
N ILE A 199 -25.41 38.35 -43.62
CA ILE A 199 -25.89 37.09 -43.04
C ILE A 199 -24.86 35.98 -43.28
N ASP A 200 -24.31 35.87 -44.49
CA ASP A 200 -23.28 34.89 -44.82
C ASP A 200 -21.99 35.13 -44.01
N ALA A 201 -21.57 36.39 -43.88
CA ALA A 201 -20.43 36.75 -43.05
C ALA A 201 -20.67 36.37 -41.57
N LYS A 202 -21.87 36.64 -41.04
CA LYS A 202 -22.24 36.25 -39.66
C LYS A 202 -22.35 34.74 -39.50
N THR A 203 -22.84 34.03 -40.50
CA THR A 203 -22.92 32.56 -40.49
C THR A 203 -21.52 31.94 -40.45
N ARG A 204 -20.56 32.51 -41.20
CA ARG A 204 -19.15 32.09 -41.14
C ARG A 204 -18.52 32.38 -39.78
N GLU A 205 -18.82 33.54 -39.19
CA GLU A 205 -18.34 33.90 -37.86
C GLU A 205 -18.88 32.94 -36.79
N VAL A 206 -20.18 32.64 -36.82
CA VAL A 206 -20.81 31.65 -35.93
C VAL A 206 -20.17 30.28 -36.13
N TRP A 207 -19.96 29.84 -37.37
CA TRP A 207 -19.33 28.55 -37.64
C TRP A 207 -17.90 28.46 -37.08
N LEU A 208 -17.10 29.52 -37.24
CA LEU A 208 -15.75 29.60 -36.64
C LEU A 208 -15.79 29.57 -35.12
N LEU A 209 -16.72 30.31 -34.50
CA LEU A 209 -16.90 30.34 -33.04
C LEU A 209 -17.38 28.98 -32.51
N SER A 210 -18.33 28.32 -33.18
CA SER A 210 -18.75 26.96 -32.84
C SER A 210 -17.60 25.97 -32.95
N GLY A 211 -16.79 26.05 -34.01
CA GLY A 211 -15.60 25.21 -34.13
C GLY A 211 -14.55 25.45 -33.04
N GLN A 212 -14.39 26.70 -32.58
CA GLN A 212 -13.56 27.03 -31.42
C GLN A 212 -14.14 26.48 -30.12
N TYR A 213 -15.46 26.58 -29.93
CA TYR A 213 -16.15 26.03 -28.78
C TYR A 213 -16.02 24.51 -28.70
N ASP A 214 -16.21 23.79 -29.81
CA ASP A 214 -16.04 22.34 -29.88
C ASP A 214 -14.59 21.95 -29.55
N ARG A 215 -13.61 22.70 -30.03
CA ARG A 215 -12.20 22.49 -29.69
C ARG A 215 -11.92 22.69 -28.21
N LEU A 216 -12.48 23.75 -27.60
CA LEU A 216 -12.36 24.00 -26.16
C LEU A 216 -13.04 22.88 -25.36
N ARG A 217 -14.17 22.36 -25.83
CA ARG A 217 -14.87 21.24 -25.19
C ARG A 217 -14.05 19.95 -25.21
N VAL A 218 -13.39 19.65 -26.34
CA VAL A 218 -12.46 18.51 -26.44
C VAL A 218 -11.26 18.70 -25.49
N GLN A 219 -10.69 19.91 -25.45
CA GLN A 219 -9.59 20.21 -24.52
C GLN A 219 -10.00 20.08 -23.06
N LEU A 220 -11.23 20.48 -22.72
CA LEU A 220 -11.79 20.33 -21.38
C LEU A 220 -11.95 18.83 -21.03
N GLY A 221 -12.48 18.02 -21.94
CA GLY A 221 -12.55 16.56 -21.73
C GLY A 221 -11.18 15.88 -21.62
N GLU A 222 -10.17 16.34 -22.36
CA GLU A 222 -8.79 15.87 -22.20
C GLU A 222 -8.24 16.21 -20.81
N GLN A 223 -8.50 17.44 -20.32
CA GLN A 223 -8.12 17.87 -18.97
C GLN A 223 -8.85 17.10 -17.87
N GLU A 224 -10.16 16.87 -18.02
CA GLU A 224 -10.95 16.04 -17.10
C GLU A 224 -10.37 14.61 -17.03
N SER A 225 -10.08 13.99 -18.17
CA SER A 225 -9.46 12.65 -18.20
C SER A 225 -8.05 12.64 -17.58
N ALA A 226 -7.31 13.75 -17.67
CA ALA A 226 -6.01 13.88 -17.02
C ALA A 226 -6.15 14.04 -15.50
N LEU A 227 -7.17 14.76 -15.03
CA LEU A 227 -7.52 14.87 -13.62
C LEU A 227 -7.97 13.54 -13.02
N GLU A 228 -8.80 12.77 -13.72
CA GLU A 228 -9.19 11.42 -13.29
C GLU A 228 -7.97 10.50 -13.16
N ARG A 229 -7.05 10.53 -14.14
CA ARG A 229 -5.79 9.78 -14.06
C ARG A 229 -4.92 10.22 -12.89
N LEU A 230 -4.85 11.53 -12.62
CA LEU A 230 -4.13 12.06 -11.46
C LEU A 230 -4.78 11.61 -10.15
N GLN A 231 -6.11 11.60 -10.05
CA GLN A 231 -6.84 11.14 -8.87
C GLN A 231 -6.60 9.64 -8.62
N ILE A 232 -6.60 8.81 -9.66
CA ILE A 232 -6.24 7.39 -9.57
C ILE A 232 -4.78 7.22 -9.12
N ASN A 233 -3.86 8.02 -9.66
CA ASN A 233 -2.46 7.99 -9.24
C ASN A 233 -2.27 8.44 -7.79
N VAL A 234 -2.99 9.47 -7.33
CA VAL A 234 -2.93 9.94 -5.94
C VAL A 234 -3.47 8.86 -5.00
N THR A 235 -4.63 8.28 -5.28
CA THR A 235 -5.21 7.21 -4.44
C THR A 235 -4.34 5.95 -4.40
N SER A 236 -3.72 5.56 -5.52
CA SER A 236 -2.73 4.46 -5.51
C SER A 236 -1.49 4.79 -4.67
N LYS A 237 -0.97 6.03 -4.74
CA LYS A 237 0.16 6.47 -3.91
C LYS A 237 -0.20 6.58 -2.42
N GLU A 238 -1.42 7.00 -2.08
CA GLU A 238 -1.92 6.98 -0.71
C GLU A 238 -2.00 5.55 -0.16
N ASN A 239 -2.44 4.59 -0.97
CA ASN A 239 -2.44 3.17 -0.60
C ASN A 239 -1.02 2.63 -0.41
N ASP A 240 -0.07 2.96 -1.30
CA ASP A 240 1.34 2.60 -1.13
C ASP A 240 1.92 3.19 0.16
N LEU A 241 1.63 4.46 0.46
CA LEU A 241 2.05 5.13 1.69
C LEU A 241 1.42 4.48 2.94
N MET A 242 0.15 4.10 2.89
CA MET A 242 -0.52 3.37 3.97
C MET A 242 0.12 1.99 4.20
N GLN A 243 0.51 1.28 3.13
CA GLN A 243 1.24 0.01 3.25
C GLN A 243 2.64 0.23 3.85
N GLN A 244 3.36 1.26 3.41
CA GLN A 244 4.65 1.64 3.97
C GLN A 244 4.53 2.03 5.44
N GLN A 245 3.51 2.81 5.82
CA GLN A 245 3.26 3.20 7.21
C GLN A 245 2.97 1.97 8.07
N ARG A 246 2.18 1.01 7.60
CA ARG A 246 1.96 -0.27 8.31
C ARG A 246 3.26 -1.05 8.49
N LYS A 247 4.15 -1.04 7.48
CA LYS A 247 5.47 -1.68 7.57
C LYS A 247 6.38 -0.95 8.57
N ILE A 248 6.37 0.38 8.58
CA ILE A 248 7.11 1.21 9.56
C ILE A 248 6.63 0.87 10.97
N ASN A 249 5.33 0.90 11.24
CA ASN A 249 4.80 0.59 12.57
C ASN A 249 5.19 -0.83 13.04
N ARG A 250 5.27 -1.81 12.14
CA ARG A 250 5.75 -3.17 12.48
C ARG A 250 7.23 -3.17 12.85
N LEU A 251 8.06 -2.46 12.08
CA LEU A 251 9.49 -2.34 12.36
C LEU A 251 9.75 -1.53 13.63
N GLU A 252 8.96 -0.51 13.91
CA GLU A 252 9.02 0.26 15.17
C GLU A 252 8.66 -0.63 16.37
N ALA A 253 7.61 -1.44 16.28
CA ALA A 253 7.28 -2.43 17.32
C ALA A 253 8.39 -3.48 17.49
N GLU A 254 9.03 -3.92 16.41
CA GLU A 254 10.18 -4.82 16.47
C GLU A 254 11.39 -4.14 17.14
N ILE A 255 11.66 -2.87 16.83
CA ILE A 255 12.71 -2.10 17.50
C ILE A 255 12.40 -1.94 19.00
N GLU A 256 11.16 -1.66 19.38
CA GLU A 256 10.75 -1.55 20.79
C GLU A 256 10.95 -2.87 21.54
N THR A 257 10.57 -4.00 20.93
CA THR A 257 10.79 -5.33 21.54
C THR A 257 12.27 -5.67 21.65
N LEU A 258 13.08 -5.34 20.64
CA LEU A 258 14.54 -5.51 20.69
C LEU A 258 15.20 -4.58 21.71
N GLN A 259 14.74 -3.34 21.86
CA GLN A 259 15.22 -2.40 22.88
C GLN A 259 14.86 -2.87 24.29
N ALA A 260 13.63 -3.37 24.50
CA ALA A 260 13.23 -4.00 25.74
C ALA A 260 14.13 -5.21 26.05
N GLY A 261 14.40 -6.07 25.05
CA GLY A 261 15.31 -7.21 25.18
C GLY A 261 16.74 -6.80 25.53
N LEU A 262 17.28 -5.75 24.89
CA LEU A 262 18.59 -5.18 25.23
C LEU A 262 18.62 -4.65 26.66
N SER A 263 17.62 -3.88 27.08
CA SER A 263 17.54 -3.36 28.45
C SER A 263 17.47 -4.47 29.50
N GLN A 264 16.79 -5.57 29.20
CA GLN A 264 16.74 -6.77 30.04
C GLN A 264 18.09 -7.48 30.07
N ALA A 265 18.75 -7.64 28.92
CA ALA A 265 20.08 -8.24 28.83
C ALA A 265 21.14 -7.42 29.58
N GLU A 266 21.13 -6.09 29.45
CA GLU A 266 21.97 -5.19 30.27
C GLU A 266 21.66 -5.33 31.76
N GLY A 267 20.39 -5.52 32.14
CA GLY A 267 19.98 -5.82 33.51
C GLY A 267 20.57 -7.14 34.02
N CYS A 268 20.54 -8.19 33.20
CA CYS A 268 21.16 -9.47 33.50
C CYS A 268 22.69 -9.35 33.61
N GLU A 269 23.35 -8.60 32.73
CA GLU A 269 24.79 -8.38 32.78
C GLU A 269 25.19 -7.62 34.04
N LYS A 270 24.44 -6.57 34.43
CA LYS A 270 24.65 -5.87 35.70
C LYS A 270 24.47 -6.81 36.89
N ALA A 271 23.46 -7.68 36.87
CA ALA A 271 23.24 -8.67 37.91
C ALA A 271 24.40 -9.68 38.00
N ILE A 272 24.93 -10.15 36.86
CA ILE A 272 26.11 -11.02 36.78
C ILE A 272 27.35 -10.30 37.30
N ASN A 273 27.56 -9.04 36.95
CA ASN A 273 28.69 -8.23 37.43
C ASN A 273 28.60 -7.99 38.96
N ILE A 274 27.39 -7.79 39.49
CA ILE A 274 27.18 -7.71 40.94
C ILE A 274 27.45 -9.07 41.60
N ALA A 275 26.95 -10.17 41.04
CA ALA A 275 27.20 -11.51 41.56
C ALA A 275 28.68 -11.89 41.54
N THR A 276 29.39 -11.60 40.45
CA THR A 276 30.84 -11.85 40.33
C THR A 276 31.65 -11.00 41.31
N THR A 277 31.28 -9.73 41.52
CA THR A 277 31.94 -8.89 42.53
C THR A 277 31.63 -9.33 43.96
N GLN A 278 30.41 -9.81 44.25
CA GLN A 278 30.07 -10.41 45.54
C GLN A 278 30.84 -11.73 45.76
N ASN A 279 30.90 -12.61 44.76
CA ASN A 279 31.68 -13.85 44.80
C ASN A 279 33.18 -13.58 45.00
N ALA A 280 33.74 -12.55 44.35
CA ALA A 280 35.12 -12.14 44.56
C ALA A 280 35.37 -11.62 45.98
N LYS A 281 34.40 -10.91 46.58
CA LYS A 281 34.49 -10.50 48.00
C LYS A 281 34.42 -11.70 48.94
N LEU A 282 33.52 -12.66 48.67
CA LEU A 282 33.41 -13.90 49.44
C LEU A 282 34.70 -14.72 49.37
N LEU A 283 35.31 -14.84 48.18
CA LEU A 283 36.62 -15.48 47.99
C LEU A 283 37.71 -14.80 48.82
N LYS A 284 37.79 -13.46 48.80
CA LYS A 284 38.76 -12.74 49.65
C LYS A 284 38.51 -12.94 51.15
N THR A 285 37.26 -13.03 51.58
CA THR A 285 36.95 -13.34 52.99
C THR A 285 37.28 -14.79 53.33
N LEU A 286 37.11 -15.72 52.39
CA LEU A 286 37.52 -17.11 52.55
C LEU A 286 39.04 -17.22 52.63
N GLU A 287 39.80 -16.61 51.71
CA GLU A 287 41.27 -16.55 51.75
C GLU A 287 41.77 -15.91 53.06
N ALA A 288 41.16 -14.82 53.52
CA ALA A 288 41.50 -14.21 54.80
C ALA A 288 41.18 -15.13 55.98
N SER A 289 40.07 -15.88 55.92
CA SER A 289 39.73 -16.88 56.93
C SER A 289 40.68 -18.09 56.89
N GLU A 290 41.15 -18.51 55.71
CA GLU A 290 42.14 -19.57 55.54
C GLU A 290 43.48 -19.16 56.16
N LEU A 291 43.91 -17.91 55.95
CA LEU A 291 45.11 -17.37 56.61
C LEU A 291 44.96 -17.32 58.14
N VAL A 292 43.78 -16.96 58.65
CA VAL A 292 43.50 -17.00 60.09
C VAL A 292 43.46 -18.44 60.59
N VAL A 293 42.91 -19.38 59.82
CA VAL A 293 42.90 -20.80 60.16
C VAL A 293 44.31 -21.36 60.18
N ASP A 294 45.18 -20.97 59.26
CA ASP A 294 46.57 -21.42 59.23
C ASP A 294 47.41 -20.77 60.35
N ASP A 295 47.16 -19.49 60.69
CA ASP A 295 47.71 -18.88 61.90
C ASP A 295 47.23 -19.62 63.15
N LEU A 296 45.93 -19.93 63.24
CA LEU A 296 45.36 -20.71 64.34
C LEU A 296 45.90 -22.13 64.39
N LYS A 297 46.17 -22.81 63.27
CA LYS A 297 46.85 -24.11 63.23
C LYS A 297 48.29 -24.00 63.71
N SER A 298 49.03 -22.98 63.27
CA SER A 298 50.41 -22.76 63.75
C SER A 298 50.44 -22.47 65.26
N ARG A 299 49.44 -21.74 65.77
CA ARG A 299 49.23 -21.49 67.19
C ARG A 299 48.71 -22.73 67.92
N LEU A 300 47.90 -23.57 67.29
CA LEU A 300 47.47 -24.87 67.80
C LEU A 300 48.67 -25.79 67.97
N ASP A 301 49.58 -25.89 66.99
CA ASP A 301 50.80 -26.69 67.12
C ASP A 301 51.70 -26.20 68.27
N VAL A 302 51.77 -24.88 68.48
CA VAL A 302 52.46 -24.30 69.64
C VAL A 302 51.72 -24.63 70.94
N LYS A 303 50.38 -24.54 70.94
CA LYS A 303 49.54 -24.86 72.09
C LYS A 303 49.39 -26.36 72.35
N GLU A 304 49.61 -27.24 71.39
CA GLU A 304 49.66 -28.70 71.57
C GLU A 304 50.95 -29.09 72.27
N ARG A 305 52.08 -28.49 71.88
CA ARG A 305 53.35 -28.60 72.62
C ARG A 305 53.23 -28.03 74.04
N GLU A 306 52.49 -26.94 74.22
CA GLU A 306 52.14 -26.44 75.57
C GLU A 306 51.11 -27.33 76.28
N CYS A 307 50.15 -27.97 75.60
CA CYS A 307 49.15 -28.87 76.16
C CYS A 307 49.78 -30.20 76.62
N GLU A 308 50.85 -30.65 75.99
CA GLU A 308 51.66 -31.77 76.50
C GLU A 308 52.41 -31.39 77.77
N GLN A 309 52.86 -30.13 77.87
CA GLN A 309 53.42 -29.54 79.09
C GLN A 309 52.37 -29.18 80.15
N LEU A 310 51.11 -28.97 79.75
CA LEU A 310 49.99 -28.67 80.64
C LEU A 310 49.21 -29.92 81.04
N ARG A 311 49.21 -31.03 80.29
CA ARG A 311 48.58 -32.32 80.71
C ARG A 311 49.20 -32.86 82.00
N THR A 312 50.47 -32.54 82.25
CA THR A 312 51.15 -32.79 83.53
C THR A 312 50.70 -31.82 84.64
N SER A 313 50.30 -30.57 84.31
CA SER A 313 49.72 -29.61 85.25
C SER A 313 48.18 -29.65 85.35
N LEU A 314 47.47 -30.32 84.43
CA LEU A 314 46.00 -30.39 84.32
C LEU A 314 45.40 -31.38 85.31
N ARG A 315 46.23 -32.30 85.86
CA ARG A 315 45.88 -33.08 87.06
C ARG A 315 45.81 -32.21 88.32
N GLU A 316 46.46 -31.05 88.33
CA GLU A 316 46.41 -30.08 89.44
C GLU A 316 45.34 -28.99 89.22
N TYR A 317 44.92 -28.75 87.97
CA TYR A 317 43.97 -27.69 87.59
C TYR A 317 42.50 -28.12 87.51
N THR A 318 42.17 -29.42 87.40
CA THR A 318 40.78 -29.94 87.50
C THR A 318 40.09 -29.55 88.81
N LYS A 319 40.86 -29.22 89.85
CA LYS A 319 40.38 -28.71 91.14
C LYS A 319 39.98 -27.23 91.13
N ARG A 320 40.38 -26.44 90.12
CA ARG A 320 40.12 -25.00 89.99
C ARG A 320 39.10 -24.64 88.89
N SER A 321 38.68 -25.60 88.07
CA SER A 321 37.78 -25.40 86.92
C SER A 321 36.29 -25.21 87.28
N ALA A 322 35.87 -25.52 88.51
CA ALA A 322 34.48 -25.35 88.94
C ALA A 322 34.07 -23.88 89.18
N GLU A 323 35.04 -22.96 89.28
CA GLU A 323 34.80 -21.56 89.66
C GLU A 323 34.61 -20.63 88.43
N SER A 324 34.91 -21.06 87.20
CA SER A 324 34.90 -20.18 85.99
C SER A 324 33.67 -20.30 85.07
N GLU A 325 32.80 -21.30 85.26
CA GLU A 325 31.59 -21.50 84.43
C GLU A 325 30.51 -20.41 84.66
N VAL A 326 30.55 -19.71 85.80
CA VAL A 326 29.55 -18.68 86.18
C VAL A 326 29.75 -17.36 85.41
N GLU A 327 30.96 -17.03 84.94
CA GLU A 327 31.22 -15.76 84.24
C GLU A 327 30.84 -15.77 82.75
N VAL A 328 30.75 -16.94 82.11
CA VAL A 328 30.42 -17.08 80.68
C VAL A 328 28.92 -16.86 80.42
N LEU A 329 28.06 -17.25 81.37
CA LEU A 329 26.60 -17.10 81.28
C LEU A 329 26.10 -15.64 81.34
N ASN A 330 26.86 -14.74 81.97
CA ASN A 330 26.49 -13.31 82.07
C ASN A 330 26.76 -12.51 80.78
N LYS A 331 27.70 -12.96 79.93
CA LYS A 331 28.06 -12.28 78.67
C LYS A 331 27.11 -12.63 77.52
N THR A 332 26.53 -13.84 77.52
CA THR A 332 25.54 -14.29 76.54
C THR A 332 24.20 -13.56 76.68
N MET A 333 23.73 -13.33 77.92
CA MET A 333 22.49 -12.58 78.18
C MET A 333 22.52 -11.12 77.69
N GLN A 334 23.68 -10.46 77.70
CA GLN A 334 23.81 -9.08 77.20
C GLN A 334 23.85 -8.99 75.66
N ALA A 335 24.24 -10.06 74.97
CA ALA A 335 24.23 -10.13 73.51
C ALA A 335 22.80 -10.34 72.97
N GLU A 336 22.01 -11.18 73.65
CA GLU A 336 20.61 -11.45 73.31
C GLU A 336 19.73 -10.20 73.43
N GLY A 337 19.95 -9.35 74.45
CA GLY A 337 19.23 -8.08 74.61
C GLY A 337 19.46 -7.07 73.48
N LYS A 338 20.65 -7.06 72.85
CA LYS A 338 20.96 -6.18 71.71
C LYS A 338 20.35 -6.67 70.40
N ILE A 339 20.23 -7.99 70.23
CA ILE A 339 19.59 -8.61 69.06
C ILE A 339 18.09 -8.28 69.01
N LEU A 340 17.40 -8.29 70.16
CA LEU A 340 15.98 -7.92 70.24
C LEU A 340 15.72 -6.45 69.85
N LEU A 341 16.63 -5.54 70.22
CA LEU A 341 16.55 -4.12 69.87
C LEU A 341 16.75 -3.88 68.36
N VAL A 342 17.68 -4.60 67.74
CA VAL A 342 17.91 -4.56 66.29
C VAL A 342 16.72 -5.11 65.51
N ASN A 343 16.15 -6.22 65.96
CA ASN A 343 14.95 -6.79 65.35
C ASN A 343 13.75 -5.84 65.44
N GLY A 344 13.57 -5.14 66.57
CA GLY A 344 12.52 -4.13 66.72
C GLY A 344 12.66 -2.93 65.77
N LEU A 345 13.90 -2.50 65.47
CA LEU A 345 14.16 -1.44 64.48
C LEU A 345 13.96 -1.94 63.05
N GLN A 346 14.35 -3.17 62.75
CA GLN A 346 14.17 -3.80 61.44
C GLN A 346 12.69 -4.00 61.10
N GLU A 347 11.86 -4.38 62.07
CA GLU A 347 10.41 -4.45 61.89
C GLU A 347 9.76 -3.08 61.66
N LYS A 348 10.18 -2.02 62.37
CA LYS A 348 9.67 -0.66 62.14
C LYS A 348 10.00 -0.18 60.72
N ALA A 349 11.24 -0.37 60.27
CA ALA A 349 11.64 -0.02 58.90
C ALA A 349 10.89 -0.83 57.84
N ARG A 350 10.55 -2.10 58.12
CA ARG A 350 9.72 -2.92 57.24
C ARG A 350 8.28 -2.37 57.16
N ARG A 351 7.67 -2.01 58.28
CA ARG A 351 6.31 -1.42 58.31
C ARG A 351 6.25 -0.09 57.55
N GLU A 352 7.26 0.77 57.69
CA GLU A 352 7.34 2.04 56.94
C GLU A 352 7.49 1.81 55.43
N ARG A 353 8.29 0.81 55.00
CA ARG A 353 8.38 0.43 53.58
C ARG A 353 7.06 -0.11 53.04
N GLU A 354 6.36 -0.94 53.80
CA GLU A 354 5.06 -1.49 53.41
C GLU A 354 3.99 -0.37 53.30
N MET A 355 4.04 0.65 54.17
CA MET A 355 3.17 1.83 54.08
C MET A 355 3.48 2.67 52.83
N MET A 356 4.76 2.99 52.58
CA MET A 356 5.16 3.73 51.38
C MET A 356 4.83 2.98 50.07
N GLN A 357 4.93 1.65 50.07
CA GLN A 357 4.51 0.82 48.93
C GLN A 357 3.00 0.89 48.69
N LYS A 358 2.19 0.89 49.76
CA LYS A 358 0.73 1.06 49.64
C LYS A 358 0.36 2.45 49.15
N GLU A 359 1.02 3.50 49.64
CA GLU A 359 0.80 4.87 49.17
C GLU A 359 1.19 5.04 47.69
N LEU A 360 2.33 4.46 47.27
CA LEU A 360 2.72 4.40 45.86
C LEU A 360 1.70 3.66 45.00
N PHE A 361 1.17 2.53 45.48
CA PHE A 361 0.15 1.77 44.77
C PHE A 361 -1.15 2.57 44.61
N VAL A 362 -1.61 3.23 45.67
CA VAL A 362 -2.80 4.10 45.62
C VAL A 362 -2.57 5.29 44.68
N SER A 363 -1.40 5.93 44.72
CA SER A 363 -1.06 7.03 43.82
C SER A 363 -1.00 6.59 42.36
N ASN A 364 -0.38 5.44 42.07
CA ASN A 364 -0.30 4.90 40.71
C ASN A 364 -1.69 4.54 40.18
N SER A 365 -2.54 3.93 41.02
CA SER A 365 -3.94 3.63 40.67
C SER A 365 -4.74 4.91 40.35
N ASN A 366 -4.56 5.97 41.15
CA ASN A 366 -5.22 7.26 40.88
C ASN A 366 -4.74 7.88 39.56
N TYR A 367 -3.44 7.89 39.26
CA TYR A 367 -2.93 8.37 37.98
C TYR A 367 -3.45 7.54 36.81
N GLN A 368 -3.58 6.21 36.98
CA GLN A 368 -4.14 5.35 35.96
C GLN A 368 -5.61 5.67 35.68
N MET A 369 -6.43 5.90 36.71
CA MET A 369 -7.82 6.36 36.53
C MET A 369 -7.92 7.74 35.88
N GLU A 370 -7.02 8.69 36.21
CA GLU A 370 -6.99 10.00 35.54
C GLU A 370 -6.61 9.88 34.07
N ILE A 371 -5.65 9.01 33.72
CA ILE A 371 -5.28 8.71 32.34
C ILE A 371 -6.47 8.10 31.60
N GLU A 372 -7.15 7.11 32.18
CA GLU A 372 -8.34 6.48 31.58
C GLU A 372 -9.47 7.50 31.37
N LYS A 373 -9.68 8.41 32.32
CA LYS A 373 -10.65 9.51 32.19
C LYS A 373 -10.28 10.44 31.02
N LEU A 374 -9.02 10.86 30.93
CA LEU A 374 -8.54 11.71 29.84
C LEU A 374 -8.64 11.00 28.48
N GLN A 375 -8.33 9.70 28.42
CA GLN A 375 -8.50 8.88 27.22
C GLN A 375 -9.98 8.79 26.83
N GLY A 376 -10.88 8.57 27.79
CA GLY A 376 -12.32 8.57 27.56
C GLY A 376 -12.84 9.91 27.03
N GLU A 377 -12.41 11.03 27.61
CA GLU A 377 -12.74 12.37 27.13
C GLU A 377 -12.22 12.63 25.72
N LEU A 378 -11.02 12.14 25.40
CA LEU A 378 -10.41 12.29 24.07
C LEU A 378 -11.17 11.48 23.02
N VAL A 379 -11.59 10.25 23.35
CA VAL A 379 -12.46 9.43 22.50
C VAL A 379 -13.80 10.12 22.28
N MET A 380 -14.42 10.69 23.33
CA MET A 380 -15.67 11.44 23.20
C MET A 380 -15.52 12.67 22.32
N ARG A 381 -14.43 13.45 22.45
CA ARG A 381 -14.14 14.60 21.57
C ARG A 381 -13.93 14.16 20.12
N ARG A 382 -13.21 13.06 19.91
CA ARG A 382 -12.97 12.49 18.57
C ARG A 382 -14.27 12.01 17.93
N ASN A 383 -15.12 11.29 18.68
CA ASN A 383 -16.44 10.88 18.20
C ASN A 383 -17.32 12.09 17.90
N LYS A 384 -17.27 13.13 18.73
CA LYS A 384 -18.01 14.36 18.48
C LYS A 384 -17.52 15.09 17.23
N GLN A 385 -16.22 15.10 16.97
CA GLN A 385 -15.68 15.61 15.71
C GLN A 385 -16.19 14.79 14.52
N TYR A 386 -16.21 13.47 14.59
CA TYR A 386 -16.76 12.63 13.52
C TYR A 386 -18.25 12.86 13.28
N GLU A 387 -19.06 13.01 14.33
CA GLU A 387 -20.47 13.39 14.21
C GLU A 387 -20.64 14.74 13.50
N LEU A 388 -19.85 15.76 13.89
CA LEU A 388 -19.91 17.08 13.28
C LEU A 388 -19.47 17.05 11.81
N THR A 389 -18.42 16.31 11.48
CA THR A 389 -17.97 16.13 10.08
C THR A 389 -19.04 15.43 9.25
N LEU A 390 -19.70 14.41 9.80
CA LEU A 390 -20.81 13.73 9.12
C LEU A 390 -21.99 14.68 8.89
N GLN A 391 -22.35 15.49 9.89
CA GLN A 391 -23.39 16.51 9.74
C GLN A 391 -23.03 17.56 8.69
N LEU A 392 -21.78 18.02 8.64
CA LEU A 392 -21.29 18.92 7.60
C LEU A 392 -21.40 18.30 6.21
N GLN A 393 -21.00 17.04 6.06
CA GLN A 393 -21.12 16.32 4.79
C GLN A 393 -22.58 16.21 4.32
N ILE A 394 -23.53 15.96 5.23
CA ILE A 394 -24.97 15.92 4.91
C ILE A 394 -25.47 17.31 4.48
N ILE A 395 -25.01 18.38 5.14
CA ILE A 395 -25.39 19.75 4.77
C ILE A 395 -24.79 20.12 3.41
N GLU A 396 -23.54 19.73 3.13
CA GLU A 396 -22.89 19.93 1.84
C GLU A 396 -23.61 19.18 0.71
N SER A 397 -24.05 17.94 0.95
CA SER A 397 -24.84 17.20 -0.04
C SER A 397 -26.19 17.85 -0.30
N GLN A 398 -26.89 18.29 0.75
CA GLN A 398 -28.15 19.05 0.62
C GLN A 398 -27.94 20.37 -0.13
N LEU A 399 -26.83 21.07 0.10
CA LEU A 399 -26.49 22.29 -0.61
C LEU A 399 -26.22 22.01 -2.10
N HIS A 400 -25.50 20.94 -2.43
CA HIS A 400 -25.28 20.53 -3.82
C HIS A 400 -26.60 20.17 -4.52
N GLU A 401 -27.48 19.41 -3.87
CA GLU A 401 -28.82 19.12 -4.41
C GLU A 401 -29.64 20.41 -4.65
N ALA A 402 -29.57 21.37 -3.72
CA ALA A 402 -30.25 22.66 -3.87
C ALA A 402 -29.66 23.49 -5.03
N ILE A 403 -28.34 23.46 -5.23
CA ILE A 403 -27.68 24.14 -6.36
C ILE A 403 -28.12 23.50 -7.69
N VAL A 404 -28.11 22.17 -7.79
CA VAL A 404 -28.55 21.46 -8.99
C VAL A 404 -30.03 21.72 -9.28
N CYS A 405 -30.89 21.70 -8.26
CA CYS A 405 -32.30 22.06 -8.41
C CYS A 405 -32.48 23.49 -8.91
N ARG A 406 -31.68 24.44 -8.41
CA ARG A 406 -31.70 25.84 -8.86
C ARG A 406 -31.25 25.96 -10.31
N GLU A 407 -30.15 25.33 -10.68
CA GLU A 407 -29.64 25.33 -12.05
C GLU A 407 -30.65 24.73 -13.03
N SER A 408 -31.30 23.63 -12.67
CA SER A 408 -32.39 23.05 -13.47
C SER A 408 -33.59 23.99 -13.60
N ALA A 409 -33.96 24.68 -12.52
CA ALA A 409 -35.03 25.69 -12.57
C ALA A 409 -34.65 26.89 -13.45
N ASP A 410 -33.40 27.35 -13.42
CA ASP A 410 -32.88 28.42 -14.27
C ASP A 410 -32.85 28.01 -15.75
N GLU A 411 -32.46 26.76 -16.04
CA GLU A 411 -32.53 26.19 -17.39
C GLU A 411 -33.98 26.13 -17.91
N GLN A 412 -34.91 25.67 -17.08
CA GLN A 412 -36.34 25.65 -17.42
C GLN A 412 -36.88 27.06 -17.65
N LEU A 413 -36.49 28.02 -16.81
CA LEU A 413 -36.87 29.43 -16.95
C LEU A 413 -36.35 30.00 -18.27
N LEU A 414 -35.07 29.76 -18.61
CA LEU A 414 -34.49 30.16 -19.89
C LEU A 414 -35.20 29.52 -21.08
N ALA A 415 -35.54 28.23 -20.99
CA ALA A 415 -36.30 27.54 -22.03
C ALA A 415 -37.70 28.16 -22.22
N CYS A 416 -38.42 28.43 -21.12
CA CYS A 416 -39.71 29.13 -21.17
C CYS A 416 -39.58 30.55 -21.75
N GLN A 417 -38.54 31.30 -21.38
CA GLN A 417 -38.28 32.62 -21.98
C GLN A 417 -38.03 32.54 -23.48
N CYS A 418 -37.27 31.56 -23.95
CA CYS A 418 -37.06 31.33 -25.38
C CYS A 418 -38.37 30.99 -26.10
N GLN A 419 -39.19 30.09 -25.53
CA GLN A 419 -40.51 29.77 -26.07
C GLN A 419 -41.44 31.00 -26.12
N ILE A 420 -41.45 31.84 -25.08
CA ILE A 420 -42.23 33.08 -25.06
C ILE A 420 -41.77 34.01 -26.20
N ARG A 421 -40.46 34.22 -26.38
CA ARG A 421 -39.93 35.04 -27.49
C ARG A 421 -40.30 34.47 -28.86
N GLU A 422 -40.31 33.15 -29.01
CA GLU A 422 -40.77 32.49 -30.24
C GLU A 422 -42.27 32.72 -30.48
N PHE A 423 -43.10 32.58 -29.45
CA PHE A 423 -44.53 32.89 -29.53
C PHE A 423 -44.79 34.36 -29.84
N GLU A 424 -44.04 35.29 -29.23
CA GLU A 424 -44.12 36.72 -29.53
C GLU A 424 -43.76 37.00 -31.00
N ARG A 425 -42.72 36.36 -31.53
CA ARG A 425 -42.34 36.46 -32.95
C ARG A 425 -43.42 35.92 -33.87
N VAL A 426 -43.94 34.72 -33.58
CA VAL A 426 -45.03 34.11 -34.37
C VAL A 426 -46.29 34.98 -34.34
N LEU A 427 -46.61 35.58 -33.19
CA LEU A 427 -47.71 36.53 -33.08
C LEU A 427 -47.46 37.78 -33.93
N GLN A 428 -46.26 38.36 -33.89
CA GLN A 428 -45.89 39.50 -34.74
C GLN A 428 -46.04 39.15 -36.23
N ASP A 429 -45.49 38.01 -36.65
CA ASP A 429 -45.62 37.52 -38.03
C ASP A 429 -47.11 37.37 -38.40
N SER A 430 -47.93 36.78 -37.52
CA SER A 430 -49.37 36.62 -37.75
C SER A 430 -50.10 37.95 -37.93
N PHE A 431 -49.71 38.99 -37.17
CA PHE A 431 -50.26 40.34 -37.33
C PHE A 431 -49.82 40.97 -38.65
N GLU A 432 -48.58 40.76 -39.08
CA GLU A 432 -48.10 41.22 -40.38
C GLU A 432 -48.82 40.52 -41.54
N TRP A 433 -49.03 39.20 -41.44
CA TRP A 433 -49.81 38.42 -42.40
C TRP A 433 -51.26 38.91 -42.47
N LYS A 434 -51.90 39.13 -41.32
CA LYS A 434 -53.25 39.70 -41.27
C LYS A 434 -53.30 41.07 -41.96
N LYS A 435 -52.34 41.96 -41.70
CA LYS A 435 -52.25 43.27 -42.37
C LYS A 435 -52.04 43.14 -43.88
N LYS A 436 -51.26 42.17 -44.36
CA LYS A 436 -51.07 41.91 -45.79
C LYS A 436 -52.37 41.42 -46.44
N ILE A 437 -53.04 40.45 -45.82
CA ILE A 437 -54.33 39.93 -46.30
C ILE A 437 -55.39 41.03 -46.30
N GLU A 438 -55.46 41.87 -45.26
CA GLU A 438 -56.38 43.01 -45.23
C GLU A 438 -56.14 44.00 -46.38
N LYS A 439 -54.87 44.26 -46.73
CA LYS A 439 -54.50 45.09 -47.89
C LYS A 439 -54.85 44.42 -49.22
N GLU A 440 -54.61 43.13 -49.36
CA GLU A 440 -54.96 42.35 -50.55
C GLU A 440 -56.48 42.30 -50.74
N MET A 441 -57.25 42.02 -49.68
CA MET A 441 -58.71 42.06 -49.69
C MET A 441 -59.26 43.45 -50.02
N ALA A 442 -58.62 44.53 -49.54
CA ALA A 442 -58.99 45.89 -49.94
C ALA A 442 -58.72 46.13 -51.43
N LEU A 443 -57.59 45.65 -51.95
CA LEU A 443 -57.21 45.78 -53.35
C LEU A 443 -58.14 44.95 -54.26
N GLU A 444 -58.48 43.72 -53.88
CA GLU A 444 -59.47 42.87 -54.55
C GLU A 444 -60.85 43.51 -54.55
N LYS A 445 -61.30 44.11 -53.44
CA LYS A 445 -62.55 44.89 -53.42
C LYS A 445 -62.53 46.03 -54.42
N THR A 446 -61.42 46.76 -54.55
CA THR A 446 -61.30 47.83 -55.56
C THR A 446 -61.25 47.30 -56.99
N ASN A 447 -60.60 46.15 -57.21
CA ASN A 447 -60.54 45.51 -58.54
C ASN A 447 -61.89 44.91 -58.94
N ALA A 448 -62.60 44.27 -58.01
CA ALA A 448 -63.96 43.79 -58.22
C ALA A 448 -64.92 44.95 -58.51
N ALA A 449 -64.79 46.08 -57.81
CA ALA A 449 -65.56 47.28 -58.12
C ALA A 449 -65.29 47.80 -59.55
N LYS A 450 -64.01 47.83 -59.98
CA LYS A 450 -63.62 48.20 -61.34
C LYS A 450 -64.16 47.22 -62.39
N GLN A 451 -64.06 45.91 -62.15
CA GLN A 451 -64.59 44.88 -63.04
C GLN A 451 -66.11 44.97 -63.18
N VAL A 452 -66.84 45.23 -62.08
CA VAL A 452 -68.28 45.47 -62.13
C VAL A 452 -68.60 46.73 -62.93
N GLU A 453 -67.80 47.79 -62.82
CA GLU A 453 -67.97 49.01 -63.62
C GLU A 453 -67.68 48.78 -65.11
N GLU A 454 -66.65 48.00 -65.45
CA GLU A 454 -66.32 47.59 -66.82
C GLU A 454 -67.41 46.70 -67.42
N GLN A 455 -67.90 45.71 -66.66
CA GLN A 455 -69.03 44.86 -67.06
C GLN A 455 -70.30 45.69 -67.28
N ARG A 456 -70.56 46.71 -66.44
CA ARG A 456 -71.66 47.66 -66.66
C ARG A 456 -71.48 48.48 -67.94
N LYS A 457 -70.26 48.91 -68.27
CA LYS A 457 -69.95 49.61 -69.53
C LYS A 457 -70.15 48.69 -70.74
N MET A 458 -69.66 47.44 -70.66
CA MET A 458 -69.85 46.42 -71.70
C MET A 458 -71.33 46.06 -71.90
N LEU A 459 -72.08 45.86 -70.82
CA LEU A 459 -73.54 45.68 -70.91
C LEU A 459 -74.25 46.90 -71.50
N ALA A 460 -73.78 48.12 -71.22
CA ALA A 460 -74.33 49.32 -71.83
C ALA A 460 -74.02 49.42 -73.33
N THR A 461 -72.83 49.00 -73.78
CA THR A 461 -72.48 48.94 -75.21
C THR A 461 -73.25 47.84 -75.93
N GLU A 462 -73.34 46.64 -75.35
CA GLU A 462 -74.12 45.53 -75.87
C GLU A 462 -75.61 45.87 -75.94
N LYS A 463 -76.17 46.57 -74.94
CA LYS A 463 -77.56 47.07 -75.02
C LYS A 463 -77.75 48.08 -76.14
N ARG A 464 -76.76 48.94 -76.43
CA ARG A 464 -76.80 49.87 -77.58
C ARG A 464 -76.69 49.12 -78.91
N GLU A 465 -75.89 48.06 -78.97
CA GLU A 465 -75.76 47.20 -80.17
C GLU A 465 -77.00 46.34 -80.39
N LEU A 466 -77.59 45.77 -79.35
CA LEU A 466 -78.89 45.09 -79.41
C LEU A 466 -79.99 46.03 -79.89
N ALA A 467 -80.02 47.28 -79.44
CA ALA A 467 -80.97 48.27 -79.94
C ALA A 467 -80.74 48.62 -81.43
N LYS A 468 -79.49 48.60 -81.92
CA LYS A 468 -79.17 48.76 -83.35
C LYS A 468 -79.60 47.53 -84.15
N LEU A 469 -79.30 46.33 -83.64
CA LEU A 469 -79.67 45.05 -84.26
C LEU A 469 -81.19 44.86 -84.27
N GLN A 470 -81.93 45.30 -83.24
CA GLN A 470 -83.39 45.29 -83.22
C GLN A 470 -83.98 46.18 -84.31
N ARG A 471 -83.44 47.40 -84.53
CA ARG A 471 -83.86 48.25 -85.65
C ARG A 471 -83.58 47.61 -87.01
N GLN A 472 -82.41 46.97 -87.17
CA GLN A 472 -82.09 46.21 -88.39
C GLN A 472 -82.99 44.99 -88.56
N HIS A 473 -83.39 44.32 -87.48
CA HIS A 473 -84.32 43.20 -87.51
C HIS A 473 -85.74 43.63 -87.89
N GLU A 474 -86.19 44.80 -87.44
CA GLU A 474 -87.46 45.40 -87.85
C GLU A 474 -87.44 45.76 -89.35
N GLU A 475 -86.36 46.36 -89.85
CA GLU A 475 -86.15 46.63 -91.29
C GLU A 475 -86.11 45.34 -92.13
N VAL A 476 -85.47 44.27 -91.64
CA VAL A 476 -85.42 42.97 -92.32
C VAL A 476 -86.76 42.24 -92.24
N LYS A 477 -87.53 42.41 -91.17
CA LYS A 477 -88.88 41.83 -91.02
C LYS A 477 -89.86 42.45 -92.01
N GLU A 478 -89.83 43.77 -92.20
CA GLU A 478 -90.61 44.45 -93.26
C GLU A 478 -90.20 44.04 -94.68
N GLN A 479 -88.95 43.61 -94.89
CA GLN A 479 -88.47 43.05 -96.16
C GLN A 479 -88.83 41.57 -96.34
N LEU A 480 -88.88 40.78 -95.26
CA LEU A 480 -89.25 39.37 -95.26
C LEU A 480 -90.76 39.17 -95.41
N ASP A 481 -91.61 40.01 -94.83
CA ASP A 481 -93.07 39.92 -95.01
C ASP A 481 -93.51 40.14 -96.47
N LYS A 482 -92.66 40.80 -97.29
CA LYS A 482 -92.84 40.93 -98.76
C LYS A 482 -92.31 39.73 -99.56
N ARG A 483 -91.38 38.91 -99.00
CA ARG A 483 -90.82 37.69 -99.63
C ARG A 483 -91.54 36.40 -99.22
N PHE A 484 -92.07 36.32 -97.99
CA PHE A 484 -92.85 35.16 -97.51
C PHE A 484 -94.14 34.91 -98.29
N ALA A 485 -94.69 35.92 -98.97
CA ALA A 485 -95.80 35.77 -99.91
C ALA A 485 -95.41 35.03 -101.22
N GLN A 486 -94.12 34.96 -101.57
CA GLN A 486 -93.60 34.34 -102.80
C GLN A 486 -92.96 32.94 -102.56
N ASP A 487 -92.43 32.66 -101.36
CA ASP A 487 -91.73 31.40 -101.07
C ASP A 487 -92.63 30.24 -100.56
N LYS A 488 -93.93 30.50 -100.28
CA LYS A 488 -94.92 29.46 -99.95
C LYS A 488 -95.19 28.45 -101.09
N GLN A 489 -94.64 28.68 -102.28
CA GLN A 489 -94.72 27.77 -103.44
C GLN A 489 -93.51 26.84 -103.62
N ARG A 490 -92.43 26.94 -102.81
CA ARG A 490 -91.17 26.19 -103.05
C ARG A 490 -90.71 25.24 -101.93
N GLU A 491 -91.40 25.18 -100.80
CA GLU A 491 -90.97 24.37 -99.63
C GLU A 491 -91.40 22.88 -99.64
N LEU A 492 -91.99 22.34 -100.72
CA LEU A 492 -92.46 20.94 -100.76
C LEU A 492 -91.44 19.87 -101.23
N LEU A 493 -90.15 20.18 -101.43
CA LEU A 493 -89.21 19.21 -102.07
C LEU A 493 -87.84 18.97 -101.39
N ILE A 494 -87.57 19.46 -100.16
CA ILE A 494 -86.23 19.32 -99.53
C ILE A 494 -86.31 18.70 -98.12
N LEU A 495 -87.12 17.64 -97.94
CA LEU A 495 -87.19 16.87 -96.69
C LEU A 495 -86.57 15.45 -96.77
N ASP A 496 -86.11 14.98 -97.94
CA ASP A 496 -85.77 13.56 -98.14
C ASP A 496 -84.26 13.19 -98.22
N THR A 497 -83.31 14.07 -97.89
CA THR A 497 -81.87 13.76 -98.07
C THR A 497 -80.96 14.01 -96.86
N LYS A 498 -81.47 13.82 -95.62
CA LYS A 498 -80.66 13.99 -94.39
C LYS A 498 -80.56 12.78 -93.44
N GLN A 499 -81.06 11.59 -93.79
CA GLN A 499 -81.08 10.44 -92.86
C GLN A 499 -80.07 9.30 -93.13
N LEU A 500 -79.16 9.38 -94.11
CA LEU A 500 -78.25 8.25 -94.42
C LEU A 500 -76.75 8.43 -94.10
N LEU A 501 -76.30 9.56 -93.56
CA LEU A 501 -74.86 9.82 -93.35
C LEU A 501 -74.34 9.69 -91.90
N SER A 502 -75.20 9.57 -90.87
CA SER A 502 -74.71 9.58 -89.46
C SER A 502 -74.39 8.21 -88.84
N ALA A 503 -74.71 7.09 -89.51
CA ALA A 503 -74.59 5.76 -88.91
C ALA A 503 -73.26 5.02 -89.21
N GLN A 504 -72.44 5.47 -90.18
CA GLN A 504 -71.24 4.74 -90.62
C GLN A 504 -69.93 5.19 -89.91
N GLU A 505 -69.92 6.38 -89.31
CA GLU A 505 -68.72 6.93 -88.62
C GLU A 505 -68.53 6.37 -87.18
N ALA A 506 -69.58 5.85 -86.54
CA ALA A 506 -69.53 5.37 -85.15
C ALA A 506 -68.85 3.99 -84.96
N LEU A 507 -68.72 3.18 -86.01
CA LEU A 507 -68.13 1.82 -85.93
C LEU A 507 -66.61 1.78 -86.15
N SER A 508 -66.04 2.77 -86.84
CA SER A 508 -64.60 2.85 -87.14
C SER A 508 -63.76 3.28 -85.92
N SER A 509 -64.35 4.02 -84.97
CA SER A 509 -63.68 4.54 -83.78
C SER A 509 -63.47 3.49 -82.68
N LYS A 510 -64.35 2.47 -82.58
CA LYS A 510 -64.28 1.41 -81.55
C LYS A 510 -63.23 0.33 -81.83
N LYS A 511 -62.85 0.09 -83.10
CA LYS A 511 -61.81 -0.91 -83.46
C LYS A 511 -60.38 -0.38 -83.28
N LYS A 512 -60.14 0.93 -83.39
CA LYS A 512 -58.81 1.55 -83.15
C LYS A 512 -58.44 1.66 -81.66
N GLY A 513 -59.42 1.73 -80.74
CA GLY A 513 -59.17 1.77 -79.29
C GLY A 513 -58.56 0.47 -78.74
N ARG A 514 -59.09 -0.71 -79.12
CA ARG A 514 -58.64 -2.01 -78.55
C ARG A 514 -57.23 -2.44 -78.98
N ILE A 515 -56.74 -1.99 -80.13
CA ILE A 515 -55.38 -2.31 -80.61
C ILE A 515 -54.34 -1.44 -79.87
N ASN A 516 -54.71 -0.21 -79.48
CA ASN A 516 -53.82 0.73 -78.81
C ASN A 516 -53.58 0.39 -77.33
N ASP A 517 -54.52 -0.29 -76.69
CA ASP A 517 -54.41 -0.66 -75.26
C ASP A 517 -53.55 -1.93 -75.05
N ASN A 518 -53.55 -2.88 -76.00
CA ASN A 518 -52.69 -4.07 -75.92
C ASN A 518 -51.19 -3.77 -76.21
N ASN A 519 -50.89 -2.85 -77.12
CA ASN A 519 -49.49 -2.47 -77.41
C ASN A 519 -48.81 -1.76 -76.22
N LYS A 520 -49.56 -0.92 -75.49
CA LYS A 520 -49.06 -0.27 -74.27
C LYS A 520 -48.68 -1.30 -73.19
N GLY A 521 -49.46 -2.37 -73.03
CA GLY A 521 -49.18 -3.43 -72.05
C GLY A 521 -47.86 -4.18 -72.32
N VAL A 522 -47.56 -4.48 -73.59
CA VAL A 522 -46.32 -5.19 -73.99
C VAL A 522 -45.10 -4.27 -73.90
N GLU A 523 -45.25 -2.98 -74.23
CA GLU A 523 -44.19 -1.98 -74.08
C GLU A 523 -43.80 -1.80 -72.61
N PHE A 524 -44.76 -1.66 -71.69
CA PHE A 524 -44.49 -1.55 -70.25
C PHE A 524 -43.76 -2.78 -69.67
N GLU A 525 -44.13 -3.99 -70.08
CA GLU A 525 -43.43 -5.20 -69.61
C GLU A 525 -42.00 -5.32 -70.15
N SER A 526 -41.76 -4.89 -71.41
CA SER A 526 -40.42 -4.87 -72.00
C SER A 526 -39.51 -3.83 -71.35
N GLU A 527 -40.04 -2.64 -71.05
CA GLU A 527 -39.34 -1.57 -70.33
C GLU A 527 -39.04 -2.00 -68.88
N ALA A 528 -39.97 -2.69 -68.21
CA ALA A 528 -39.75 -3.23 -66.87
C ALA A 528 -38.62 -4.26 -66.84
N ARG A 529 -38.53 -5.17 -67.84
CA ARG A 529 -37.44 -6.15 -67.94
C ARG A 529 -36.09 -5.49 -68.22
N ILE A 530 -36.04 -4.46 -69.06
CA ILE A 530 -34.82 -3.68 -69.31
C ILE A 530 -34.41 -2.92 -68.04
N ALA A 531 -35.35 -2.31 -67.33
CA ALA A 531 -35.09 -1.61 -66.07
C ALA A 531 -34.55 -2.56 -64.99
N VAL A 532 -35.06 -3.79 -64.90
CA VAL A 532 -34.55 -4.80 -63.96
C VAL A 532 -33.15 -5.27 -64.34
N LYS A 533 -32.86 -5.52 -65.64
CA LYS A 533 -31.50 -5.84 -66.09
C LYS A 533 -30.51 -4.71 -65.80
N LEU A 534 -30.87 -3.47 -66.09
CA LEU A 534 -30.04 -2.30 -65.77
C LEU A 534 -29.82 -2.13 -64.26
N LYS A 535 -30.80 -2.47 -63.41
CA LYS A 535 -30.62 -2.49 -61.95
C LYS A 535 -29.65 -3.58 -61.52
N LYS A 536 -29.74 -4.78 -62.10
CA LYS A 536 -28.80 -5.88 -61.85
C LYS A 536 -27.38 -5.50 -62.26
N ASP A 537 -27.18 -4.98 -63.46
CA ASP A 537 -25.87 -4.55 -63.95
C ASP A 537 -25.29 -3.41 -63.10
N ARG A 538 -26.14 -2.48 -62.62
CA ARG A 538 -25.71 -1.43 -61.67
C ARG A 538 -25.25 -2.02 -60.34
N SER A 539 -25.93 -3.04 -59.83
CA SER A 539 -25.55 -3.71 -58.57
C SER A 539 -24.24 -4.51 -58.71
N GLU A 540 -24.04 -5.19 -59.84
CA GLU A 540 -22.78 -5.91 -60.13
C GLU A 540 -21.61 -4.94 -60.25
N ASN A 541 -21.77 -3.83 -60.97
CA ASN A 541 -20.76 -2.78 -61.05
C ASN A 541 -20.45 -2.13 -59.69
N GLN A 542 -21.45 -1.97 -58.81
CA GLN A 542 -21.23 -1.48 -57.45
C GLN A 542 -20.44 -2.48 -56.59
N LEU A 543 -20.72 -3.78 -56.72
CA LEU A 543 -19.96 -4.83 -56.02
C LEU A 543 -18.51 -4.89 -56.50
N GLU A 544 -18.28 -4.75 -57.81
CA GLU A 544 -16.93 -4.75 -58.36
C GLU A 544 -16.12 -3.50 -57.98
N ALA A 545 -16.75 -2.33 -57.96
CA ALA A 545 -16.12 -1.10 -57.45
C ALA A 545 -15.76 -1.21 -55.96
N LEU A 546 -16.63 -1.81 -55.13
CA LEU A 546 -16.35 -2.05 -53.72
C LEU A 546 -15.20 -3.04 -53.52
N ARG A 547 -15.12 -4.11 -54.33
CA ARG A 547 -13.99 -5.06 -54.30
C ARG A 547 -12.67 -4.39 -54.66
N GLN A 548 -12.64 -3.57 -55.71
CA GLN A 548 -11.43 -2.82 -56.07
C GLN A 548 -11.03 -1.81 -54.99
N GLN A 549 -12.00 -1.18 -54.33
CA GLN A 549 -11.74 -0.26 -53.23
C GLN A 549 -11.18 -0.98 -52.00
N THR A 550 -11.71 -2.15 -51.63
CA THR A 550 -11.19 -2.93 -50.49
C THR A 550 -9.79 -3.44 -50.78
N GLU A 551 -9.51 -3.95 -51.98
CA GLU A 551 -8.16 -4.36 -52.38
C GLU A 551 -7.15 -3.20 -52.35
N SER A 552 -7.53 -2.02 -52.84
CA SER A 552 -6.71 -0.81 -52.80
C SER A 552 -6.38 -0.39 -51.35
N ASN A 553 -7.39 -0.44 -50.47
CA ASN A 553 -7.20 -0.12 -49.06
C ASN A 553 -6.28 -1.14 -48.37
N VAL A 554 -6.46 -2.45 -48.62
CA VAL A 554 -5.60 -3.51 -48.08
C VAL A 554 -4.14 -3.31 -48.52
N ARG A 555 -3.90 -2.98 -49.79
CA ARG A 555 -2.54 -2.66 -50.29
C ARG A 555 -1.95 -1.46 -49.56
N LYS A 556 -2.70 -0.36 -49.41
CA LYS A 556 -2.25 0.84 -48.67
C LYS A 556 -1.91 0.53 -47.21
N TYR A 557 -2.69 -0.32 -46.53
CA TYR A 557 -2.39 -0.73 -45.16
C TYR A 557 -1.16 -1.64 -45.07
N ALA A 558 -0.97 -2.55 -46.03
CA ALA A 558 0.22 -3.38 -46.11
C ALA A 558 1.49 -2.54 -46.33
N ASP A 559 1.42 -1.52 -47.19
CA ASP A 559 2.55 -0.61 -47.44
C ASP A 559 2.87 0.27 -46.23
N LYS A 560 1.85 0.81 -45.55
CA LYS A 560 2.05 1.53 -44.27
C LYS A 560 2.69 0.62 -43.21
N LYS A 561 2.26 -0.64 -43.11
CA LYS A 561 2.84 -1.62 -42.17
C LYS A 561 4.31 -1.88 -42.50
N ARG A 562 4.66 -2.03 -43.79
CA ARG A 562 6.06 -2.16 -44.23
C ARG A 562 6.89 -0.93 -43.87
N GLN A 563 6.40 0.27 -44.16
CA GLN A 563 7.10 1.53 -43.83
C GLN A 563 7.36 1.68 -42.32
N ILE A 564 6.38 1.32 -41.47
CA ILE A 564 6.55 1.35 -40.02
C ILE A 564 7.60 0.32 -39.58
N HIS A 565 7.58 -0.88 -40.17
CA HIS A 565 8.57 -1.91 -39.87
C HIS A 565 9.99 -1.48 -40.27
N GLU A 566 10.16 -0.90 -41.45
CA GLU A 566 11.44 -0.36 -41.91
C GLU A 566 11.94 0.78 -41.01
N LYS A 567 11.07 1.72 -40.61
CA LYS A 567 11.42 2.78 -39.65
C LYS A 567 11.87 2.21 -38.31
N LYS A 568 11.15 1.21 -37.79
CA LYS A 568 11.52 0.52 -36.54
C LYS A 568 12.89 -0.17 -36.66
N GLN A 569 13.17 -0.82 -37.78
CA GLN A 569 14.47 -1.45 -38.03
C GLN A 569 15.60 -0.41 -38.16
N ARG A 570 15.37 0.71 -38.83
CA ARG A 570 16.34 1.82 -38.92
C ARG A 570 16.65 2.40 -37.55
N LEU A 571 15.63 2.74 -36.78
CA LEU A 571 15.81 3.24 -35.40
C LEU A 571 16.57 2.24 -34.54
N LYS A 572 16.27 0.93 -34.64
CA LYS A 572 17.01 -0.10 -33.89
C LYS A 572 18.49 -0.13 -34.26
N LYS A 573 18.83 0.04 -35.54
CA LYS A 573 20.22 0.16 -36.01
C LYS A 573 20.88 1.44 -35.51
N GLU A 574 20.21 2.58 -35.63
CA GLU A 574 20.71 3.86 -35.11
C GLU A 574 20.98 3.80 -33.60
N PHE A 575 20.10 3.16 -32.82
CA PHE A 575 20.31 2.94 -31.39
C PHE A 575 21.48 2.01 -31.10
N SER A 576 21.66 0.92 -31.87
CA SER A 576 22.82 0.05 -31.68
C SER A 576 24.12 0.78 -32.01
N ASP A 577 24.13 1.56 -33.08
CA ASP A 577 25.30 2.32 -33.53
C ASP A 577 25.67 3.36 -32.47
N LEU A 578 24.71 4.15 -31.99
CA LEU A 578 24.91 5.13 -30.91
C LEU A 578 25.42 4.48 -29.61
N LEU A 579 24.94 3.28 -29.28
CA LEU A 579 25.37 2.55 -28.09
C LEU A 579 26.81 2.03 -28.23
N THR A 580 27.22 1.63 -29.44
CA THR A 580 28.61 1.26 -29.72
C THR A 580 29.54 2.47 -29.69
N GLU A 581 29.12 3.61 -30.24
CA GLU A 581 29.85 4.87 -30.17
C GLU A 581 30.02 5.33 -28.72
N PHE A 582 28.94 5.30 -27.93
CA PHE A 582 28.99 5.63 -26.51
C PHE A 582 29.99 4.75 -25.75
N ARG A 583 29.98 3.43 -25.98
CA ARG A 583 30.94 2.52 -25.34
C ARG A 583 32.38 2.79 -25.78
N ALA A 584 32.60 3.09 -27.07
CA ALA A 584 33.92 3.45 -27.58
C ALA A 584 34.45 4.75 -26.94
N VAL A 585 33.60 5.77 -26.83
CA VAL A 585 33.91 7.05 -26.17
C VAL A 585 34.22 6.82 -24.68
N GLN A 586 33.41 6.03 -23.96
CA GLN A 586 33.69 5.71 -22.56
C GLN A 586 35.01 4.96 -22.40
N SER A 587 35.29 3.97 -23.25
CA SER A 587 36.57 3.24 -23.20
C SER A 587 37.77 4.16 -23.48
N ALA A 588 37.66 5.05 -24.47
CA ALA A 588 38.69 6.04 -24.77
C ALA A 588 38.90 7.01 -23.60
N LYS A 589 37.81 7.46 -22.95
CA LYS A 589 37.86 8.28 -21.74
C LYS A 589 38.57 7.55 -20.59
N SER A 590 38.19 6.32 -20.28
CA SER A 590 38.84 5.55 -19.19
C SER A 590 40.33 5.33 -19.46
N LYS A 591 40.72 5.10 -20.72
CA LYS A 591 42.14 5.05 -21.12
C LYS A 591 42.85 6.38 -20.92
N LEU A 592 42.19 7.50 -21.21
CA LEU A 592 42.72 8.84 -20.98
C LEU A 592 42.87 9.14 -19.48
N VAL A 593 41.89 8.77 -18.65
CA VAL A 593 41.96 8.91 -17.19
C VAL A 593 43.16 8.14 -16.64
N ARG A 594 43.36 6.88 -17.06
CA ARG A 594 44.54 6.09 -16.65
C ARG A 594 45.85 6.74 -17.07
N LYS A 595 45.96 7.21 -18.31
CA LYS A 595 47.15 7.93 -18.77
C LYS A 595 47.38 9.22 -17.98
N TYR A 596 46.32 9.96 -17.68
CA TYR A 596 46.38 11.18 -16.89
C TYR A 596 46.89 10.89 -15.47
N THR A 597 46.36 9.86 -14.81
CA THR A 597 46.82 9.45 -13.48
C THR A 597 48.24 8.90 -13.50
N ASP A 598 48.65 8.19 -14.55
CA ASP A 598 50.00 7.64 -14.70
C ASP A 598 51.05 8.74 -14.96
N VAL A 599 50.70 9.76 -15.75
CA VAL A 599 51.57 10.93 -15.99
C VAL A 599 51.68 11.77 -14.74
N LEU A 600 50.56 12.00 -14.05
CA LEU A 600 50.55 12.73 -12.78
C LEU A 600 51.35 12.00 -11.70
N GLY A 601 51.11 10.70 -11.50
CA GLY A 601 51.85 9.92 -10.50
C GLY A 601 53.36 9.85 -10.74
N LYS A 602 53.85 10.26 -11.92
CA LYS A 602 55.28 10.37 -12.25
C LYS A 602 55.80 11.82 -12.22
N ALA A 603 54.93 12.82 -12.13
CA ALA A 603 55.32 14.22 -12.13
C ALA A 603 55.71 14.67 -10.70
N THR A 604 56.89 15.27 -10.55
CA THR A 604 57.40 15.76 -9.26
C THR A 604 56.62 16.99 -8.76
N SER A 605 55.65 16.73 -7.87
CA SER A 605 55.17 17.48 -6.68
C SER A 605 55.10 19.02 -6.61
N ASN A 606 55.16 19.78 -7.71
CA ASN A 606 55.09 21.26 -7.65
C ASN A 606 53.83 21.93 -8.25
N CYS A 607 52.79 21.17 -8.64
CA CYS A 607 51.68 21.72 -9.43
C CYS A 607 50.31 21.88 -8.73
N PHE A 608 50.15 21.59 -7.44
CA PHE A 608 48.81 21.60 -6.80
C PHE A 608 48.63 22.75 -5.80
N LEU A 609 47.78 23.71 -6.17
CA LEU A 609 47.25 24.77 -5.30
C LEU A 609 46.12 24.22 -4.40
N GLY A 610 46.42 23.21 -3.57
CA GLY A 610 45.53 22.72 -2.50
C GLY A 610 44.22 22.03 -2.92
N ILE A 611 43.81 22.07 -4.19
CA ILE A 611 42.54 21.50 -4.69
C ILE A 611 42.80 20.57 -5.88
N PHE A 612 42.26 19.35 -5.81
CA PHE A 612 42.21 18.40 -6.93
C PHE A 612 40.82 18.42 -7.55
N ASP A 613 40.68 19.09 -8.71
CA ASP A 613 39.40 19.33 -9.36
C ASP A 613 39.18 18.40 -10.57
N LEU A 614 38.20 17.51 -10.47
CA LEU A 614 37.70 16.68 -11.56
C LEU A 614 36.17 16.83 -11.72
N ARG A 615 35.68 18.06 -11.58
CA ARG A 615 34.26 18.38 -11.80
C ARG A 615 33.85 18.18 -13.25
N LYS A 616 32.65 17.60 -13.45
CA LYS A 616 32.03 17.42 -14.79
C LYS A 616 32.91 16.64 -15.79
N CYS A 617 33.81 15.79 -15.30
CA CYS A 617 34.65 14.93 -16.14
C CYS A 617 33.92 13.66 -16.61
N TRP A 618 32.63 13.51 -16.27
CA TRP A 618 31.76 12.38 -16.61
C TRP A 618 32.31 11.04 -16.10
N LEU A 619 33.05 11.05 -14.99
CA LEU A 619 33.67 9.86 -14.42
C LEU A 619 32.62 8.81 -14.06
N VAL A 620 32.92 7.54 -14.34
CA VAL A 620 32.12 6.37 -13.95
C VAL A 620 32.89 5.59 -12.89
N ASP A 621 32.23 4.68 -12.16
CA ASP A 621 32.85 3.92 -11.07
C ASP A 621 34.14 3.19 -11.47
N ASP A 622 34.25 2.74 -12.73
CA ASP A 622 35.44 2.08 -13.29
C ASP A 622 36.64 3.01 -13.49
N ASP A 623 36.42 4.32 -13.50
CA ASP A 623 37.46 5.35 -13.59
C ASP A 623 38.03 5.71 -12.21
N LEU A 624 37.36 5.34 -11.11
CA LEU A 624 37.79 5.65 -9.76
C LEU A 624 39.10 4.97 -9.32
N PRO A 625 39.34 3.66 -9.56
CA PRO A 625 40.54 2.98 -9.06
C PRO A 625 41.88 3.68 -9.37
N PRO A 626 42.17 4.12 -10.62
CA PRO A 626 43.41 4.83 -10.90
C PRO A 626 43.49 6.21 -10.22
N ILE A 627 42.36 6.91 -10.09
CA ILE A 627 42.29 8.23 -9.41
C ILE A 627 42.52 8.07 -7.91
N LEU A 628 41.87 7.08 -7.28
CA LEU A 628 42.01 6.80 -5.85
C LEU A 628 43.42 6.30 -5.51
N SER A 629 44.05 5.52 -6.40
CA SER A 629 45.45 5.09 -6.26
C SER A 629 46.40 6.29 -6.25
N LEU A 630 46.18 7.27 -7.14
CA LEU A 630 46.93 8.51 -7.17
C LEU A 630 46.75 9.32 -5.87
N LEU A 631 45.51 9.50 -5.42
CA LEU A 631 45.19 10.25 -4.19
C LEU A 631 45.72 9.58 -2.93
N GLY A 632 45.85 8.25 -2.92
CA GLY A 632 46.44 7.47 -1.83
C GLY A 632 47.98 7.37 -1.87
N SER A 633 48.65 8.09 -2.76
CA SER A 633 50.12 8.12 -2.81
C SER A 633 50.68 9.16 -1.82
N LYS A 634 51.79 8.83 -1.16
CA LYS A 634 52.38 9.65 -0.06
C LYS A 634 52.77 11.07 -0.48
N GLU A 635 52.98 11.29 -1.78
CA GLU A 635 53.40 12.57 -2.35
C GLU A 635 52.23 13.55 -2.47
N TYR A 636 51.03 13.04 -2.77
CA TYR A 636 49.81 13.83 -2.98
C TYR A 636 49.03 14.06 -1.69
N GLU A 637 49.11 13.10 -0.75
CA GLU A 637 48.52 13.21 0.57
C GLU A 637 48.98 14.48 1.31
N ARG A 638 50.22 14.97 1.10
CA ARG A 638 50.82 16.10 1.83
C ARG A 638 50.51 17.51 1.28
N GLN A 639 49.87 17.62 0.12
CA GLN A 639 49.70 18.91 -0.58
C GLN A 639 48.25 19.24 -0.91
N LEU A 640 47.37 18.24 -1.00
CA LEU A 640 45.96 18.42 -1.32
C LEU A 640 45.12 18.61 -0.06
N GLN A 641 44.32 19.66 -0.02
CA GLN A 641 43.34 19.92 1.05
C GLN A 641 41.91 19.53 0.65
N ARG A 642 41.57 19.61 -0.64
CA ARG A 642 40.23 19.30 -1.15
C ARG A 642 40.28 18.47 -2.43
N VAL A 643 39.38 17.49 -2.52
CA VAL A 643 39.11 16.70 -3.73
C VAL A 643 37.68 17.03 -4.20
N ASP A 644 37.54 17.56 -5.41
CA ASP A 644 36.25 17.96 -5.99
C ASP A 644 35.88 17.02 -7.15
N LEU A 645 34.89 16.17 -6.90
CA LEU A 645 34.36 15.16 -7.81
C LEU A 645 32.89 15.43 -8.18
N ARG A 646 32.43 16.67 -8.06
CA ARG A 646 31.03 17.02 -8.34
C ARG A 646 30.64 16.80 -9.80
N CYS A 647 29.34 16.55 -10.01
CA CYS A 647 28.73 16.41 -11.34
C CYS A 647 29.35 15.27 -12.19
N ASN A 648 29.72 14.16 -11.56
CA ASN A 648 30.16 12.94 -12.24
C ASN A 648 29.05 11.88 -12.21
N ARG A 649 29.30 10.70 -12.80
CA ARG A 649 28.34 9.59 -12.86
C ARG A 649 28.70 8.47 -11.88
N LEU A 650 29.17 8.85 -10.69
CA LEU A 650 29.55 7.90 -9.65
C LEU A 650 28.30 7.35 -8.98
N THR A 651 28.25 6.04 -8.77
CA THR A 651 27.13 5.34 -8.13
C THR A 651 27.50 4.82 -6.75
N SER A 652 26.53 4.25 -6.04
CA SER A 652 26.73 3.58 -4.75
C SER A 652 27.78 2.46 -4.80
N GLU A 653 27.95 1.80 -5.96
CA GLU A 653 28.99 0.78 -6.18
C GLU A 653 30.40 1.40 -6.11
N GLY A 654 30.57 2.62 -6.64
CA GLY A 654 31.80 3.41 -6.54
C GLY A 654 32.11 3.90 -5.13
N MET A 655 31.08 4.11 -4.29
CA MET A 655 31.24 4.60 -2.91
C MET A 655 32.01 3.61 -2.03
N GLY A 656 31.91 2.32 -2.28
CA GLY A 656 32.72 1.31 -1.59
C GLY A 656 34.22 1.47 -1.86
N ARG A 657 34.60 1.87 -3.08
CA ARG A 657 36.00 2.15 -3.44
C ARG A 657 36.48 3.44 -2.79
N ILE A 658 35.64 4.47 -2.77
CA ILE A 658 35.92 5.75 -2.10
C ILE A 658 36.10 5.56 -0.59
N LEU A 659 35.29 4.71 0.05
CA LEU A 659 35.39 4.42 1.47
C LEU A 659 36.80 3.94 1.88
N VAL A 660 37.45 3.08 1.07
CA VAL A 660 38.81 2.60 1.37
C VAL A 660 39.80 3.76 1.47
N LEU A 661 39.71 4.72 0.54
CA LEU A 661 40.55 5.92 0.57
C LEU A 661 40.21 6.80 1.77
N VAL A 662 38.93 7.06 2.03
CA VAL A 662 38.46 7.90 3.14
C VAL A 662 38.88 7.31 4.49
N LYS A 663 38.81 5.98 4.68
CA LYS A 663 39.32 5.29 5.89
C LYS A 663 40.82 5.54 6.10
N LYS A 664 41.61 5.40 5.03
CA LYS A 664 43.05 5.65 5.06
C LYS A 664 43.36 7.12 5.39
N MET A 665 42.60 8.04 4.82
CA MET A 665 42.70 9.47 5.10
C MET A 665 42.40 9.79 6.55
N VAL A 666 41.32 9.25 7.12
CA VAL A 666 40.94 9.47 8.52
C VAL A 666 42.02 8.94 9.48
N LEU A 667 42.58 7.75 9.23
CA LEU A 667 43.69 7.21 10.02
C LEU A 667 44.94 8.12 9.95
N ASN A 668 45.30 8.60 8.76
CA ASN A 668 46.45 9.49 8.59
C ASN A 668 46.24 10.88 9.21
N LEU A 669 45.01 11.41 9.14
CA LEU A 669 44.60 12.68 9.75
C LEU A 669 44.59 12.59 11.28
N ALA A 670 44.19 11.44 11.83
CA ALA A 670 44.27 11.18 13.27
C ALA A 670 45.73 11.23 13.74
N SER A 671 46.71 10.75 12.97
CA SER A 671 48.13 10.78 13.35
C SER A 671 48.83 12.17 13.24
N GLN A 672 48.10 13.29 13.08
CA GLN A 672 48.62 14.68 13.05
C GLN A 672 49.77 14.97 12.05
N THR A 673 49.79 14.29 10.90
CA THR A 673 50.72 14.65 9.83
C THR A 673 50.23 15.89 9.07
N THR A 674 51.09 16.89 8.84
CA THR A 674 50.70 18.21 8.32
C THR A 674 50.23 18.17 6.86
N ASN A 675 49.21 19.00 6.55
CA ASN A 675 48.58 19.26 5.23
C ASN A 675 48.03 18.03 4.49
N MET A 676 46.92 17.49 4.97
CA MET A 676 46.22 16.35 4.38
C MET A 676 44.85 16.75 3.82
N ILE A 677 44.26 15.90 2.96
CA ILE A 677 42.95 16.13 2.34
C ILE A 677 41.88 16.17 3.43
N ARG A 678 41.18 17.29 3.58
CA ARG A 678 40.14 17.55 4.59
C ARG A 678 38.71 17.59 4.03
N GLU A 679 38.55 17.74 2.71
CA GLU A 679 37.24 17.82 2.08
C GLU A 679 37.19 16.96 0.81
N VAL A 680 36.16 16.13 0.68
CA VAL A 680 35.82 15.38 -0.53
C VAL A 680 34.41 15.77 -0.97
N ASP A 681 34.30 16.48 -2.08
CA ASP A 681 33.02 16.99 -2.59
C ASP A 681 32.49 16.07 -3.70
N LEU A 682 31.38 15.40 -3.43
CA LEU A 682 30.72 14.40 -4.28
C LEU A 682 29.29 14.82 -4.67
N ARG A 683 28.95 16.10 -4.55
CA ARG A 683 27.61 16.59 -4.90
C ARG A 683 27.26 16.40 -6.38
N ARG A 684 25.97 16.23 -6.66
CA ARG A 684 25.40 16.04 -8.01
C ARG A 684 25.92 14.81 -8.78
N ASN A 685 26.18 13.72 -8.07
CA ASN A 685 26.43 12.36 -8.56
C ASN A 685 25.16 11.47 -8.43
N TYR A 686 25.25 10.19 -8.79
CA TYR A 686 24.16 9.20 -8.73
C TYR A 686 24.28 8.27 -7.51
N VAL A 687 24.57 8.83 -6.33
CA VAL A 687 24.76 8.06 -5.09
C VAL A 687 23.45 7.98 -4.32
N SER A 688 23.02 6.77 -3.95
CA SER A 688 21.82 6.56 -3.13
C SER A 688 22.08 6.79 -1.64
N LEU A 689 21.00 6.76 -0.85
CA LEU A 689 21.09 6.76 0.61
C LEU A 689 21.89 5.58 1.17
N ASP A 690 21.85 4.43 0.51
CA ASP A 690 22.63 3.26 0.94
C ASP A 690 24.13 3.45 0.68
N GLY A 691 24.50 4.15 -0.40
CA GLY A 691 25.88 4.59 -0.63
C GLY A 691 26.39 5.55 0.45
N ILE A 692 25.55 6.48 0.93
CA ILE A 692 25.88 7.40 2.03
C ILE A 692 26.04 6.62 3.34
N ARG A 693 25.11 5.71 3.65
CA ARG A 693 25.17 4.83 4.83
C ARG A 693 26.40 3.94 4.84
N LEU A 694 26.79 3.41 3.68
CA LEU A 694 27.99 2.59 3.52
C LEU A 694 29.24 3.36 3.97
N ILE A 695 29.38 4.62 3.55
CA ILE A 695 30.50 5.45 3.98
C ILE A 695 30.41 5.77 5.48
N ALA A 696 29.25 6.22 5.95
CA ALA A 696 29.06 6.59 7.36
C ALA A 696 29.36 5.42 8.32
N LYS A 697 28.73 4.26 8.13
CA LYS A 697 28.98 3.04 8.92
C LYS A 697 30.43 2.56 8.80
N GLY A 698 30.99 2.68 7.59
CA GLY A 698 32.39 2.37 7.34
C GLY A 698 33.32 3.23 8.20
N LEU A 699 33.04 4.52 8.37
CA LEU A 699 33.84 5.41 9.21
C LEU A 699 33.56 5.22 10.71
N GLU A 700 32.31 4.93 11.09
CA GLU A 700 31.94 4.57 12.47
C GLU A 700 32.72 3.33 12.96
N SER A 701 33.00 2.36 12.08
CA SER A 701 33.81 1.18 12.43
C SER A 701 35.27 1.49 12.83
N LEU A 702 35.74 2.73 12.65
CA LEU A 702 37.06 3.18 13.10
C LEU A 702 37.03 3.80 14.52
N ILE A 703 35.84 3.97 15.12
CA ILE A 703 35.70 4.46 16.49
C ILE A 703 35.99 3.29 17.46
N PRO A 704 36.96 3.43 18.39
CA PRO A 704 37.28 2.35 19.31
C PRO A 704 36.15 2.08 20.32
N ASP A 705 35.81 0.81 20.53
CA ASP A 705 34.89 0.40 21.58
C ASP A 705 35.47 0.74 22.96
N LYS A 706 34.64 1.31 23.85
CA LYS A 706 35.00 1.79 25.21
C LYS A 706 35.69 0.74 26.11
N ASN A 707 35.78 -0.52 25.69
CA ASN A 707 36.34 -1.63 26.46
C ASN A 707 37.77 -2.05 26.06
N ASN A 708 38.37 -1.46 25.01
CA ASN A 708 39.74 -1.81 24.63
C ASN A 708 40.78 -0.85 25.22
N THR A 709 41.76 -1.46 25.88
CA THR A 709 42.84 -0.79 26.62
C THR A 709 43.71 0.07 25.72
N ARG A 710 44.00 1.28 26.22
CA ARG A 710 44.91 2.30 25.67
C ARG A 710 46.16 1.67 25.03
N ARG A 711 46.26 1.72 23.70
CA ARG A 711 47.57 1.76 23.05
C ARG A 711 48.04 3.20 23.05
N THR A 712 49.12 3.45 23.78
CA THR A 712 49.76 4.75 23.89
C THR A 712 50.23 5.24 22.52
N GLY A 713 49.61 6.32 22.02
CA GLY A 713 50.14 7.14 20.92
C GLY A 713 49.21 7.44 19.74
N GLU A 714 48.02 6.83 19.65
CA GLU A 714 47.09 7.07 18.55
C GLU A 714 45.91 7.96 18.99
N ILE A 715 45.59 8.97 18.19
CA ILE A 715 44.46 9.89 18.42
C ILE A 715 43.16 9.15 18.11
N GLU A 716 42.22 9.16 19.06
CA GLU A 716 40.94 8.45 18.96
C GLU A 716 39.89 9.27 18.20
N LEU A 717 39.11 8.62 17.32
CA LEU A 717 37.95 9.23 16.67
C LEU A 717 36.80 9.38 17.69
N LYS A 718 36.17 10.55 17.72
CA LYS A 718 35.11 10.89 18.69
C LYS A 718 33.72 10.53 18.16
N SER A 719 33.42 10.93 16.93
CA SER A 719 32.10 10.73 16.32
C SER A 719 32.14 10.95 14.81
N VAL A 720 31.19 10.32 14.12
CA VAL A 720 30.83 10.59 12.73
C VAL A 720 29.40 11.11 12.73
N ALA A 721 29.16 12.25 12.09
CA ALA A 721 27.83 12.83 11.96
C ALA A 721 27.41 12.84 10.48
N VAL A 722 26.16 12.48 10.22
CA VAL A 722 25.56 12.57 8.89
C VAL A 722 24.43 13.60 8.96
N THR A 723 24.55 14.66 8.17
CA THR A 723 23.52 15.69 8.06
C THR A 723 22.33 15.20 7.23
N LYS A 724 21.17 15.85 7.39
CA LYS A 724 19.94 15.53 6.63
C LYS A 724 20.14 15.64 5.11
N ASP A 725 21.06 16.48 4.67
CA ASP A 725 21.36 16.72 3.26
C ASP A 725 22.38 15.71 2.68
N GLY A 726 22.90 14.77 3.49
CA GLY A 726 23.84 13.74 3.03
C GLY A 726 25.32 14.11 3.14
N ARG A 727 25.66 15.20 3.84
CA ARG A 727 27.05 15.54 4.20
C ARG A 727 27.50 14.75 5.43
N ILE A 728 28.66 14.10 5.32
CA ILE A 728 29.29 13.27 6.36
C ILE A 728 30.46 14.06 6.97
N GLU A 729 30.47 14.21 8.28
CA GLU A 729 31.46 14.98 9.04
C GLU A 729 32.10 14.11 10.11
N VAL A 730 33.44 14.08 10.15
CA VAL A 730 34.22 13.23 11.07
C VAL A 730 34.96 14.08 12.10
N TYR A 731 34.83 13.73 13.37
CA TYR A 731 35.41 14.45 14.51
C TYR A 731 36.37 13.54 15.30
N ALA A 732 37.55 14.03 15.69
CA ALA A 732 38.49 13.31 16.57
C ALA A 732 38.72 14.00 17.91
N VAL A 733 39.17 13.23 18.89
CA VAL A 733 39.48 13.66 20.25
C VAL A 733 40.77 14.49 20.25
N GLY A 734 40.67 15.79 20.53
CA GLY A 734 41.84 16.67 20.72
C GLY A 734 42.16 17.66 19.59
N SER A 735 41.27 17.89 18.62
CA SER A 735 41.46 18.93 17.59
C SER A 735 41.20 20.36 18.12
N VAL A 736 42.01 20.82 19.07
CA VAL A 736 42.15 22.24 19.40
C VAL A 736 43.48 22.70 18.84
N ASN A 737 43.46 23.18 17.60
CA ASN A 737 44.36 24.16 16.98
C ASN A 737 44.44 23.90 15.47
N SER A 738 43.81 24.77 14.67
CA SER A 738 44.33 25.33 13.40
C SER A 738 43.17 25.87 12.53
N ASN A 739 42.83 27.15 12.72
CA ASN A 739 42.69 28.16 11.64
C ASN A 739 41.86 29.36 12.13
N ARG A 740 42.55 30.46 12.42
CA ARG A 740 41.97 31.78 12.75
C ARG A 740 41.45 32.47 11.49
N PHE A 741 40.39 32.00 10.86
CA PHE A 741 39.65 32.84 9.91
C PHE A 741 38.19 32.38 9.87
N LEU A 742 37.27 33.34 10.06
CA LEU A 742 35.81 33.24 10.04
C LEU A 742 35.15 32.90 11.39
N LYS A 743 35.00 33.94 12.23
CA LYS A 743 33.92 34.05 13.21
C LYS A 743 32.69 34.63 12.51
N PRO A 744 31.52 33.98 12.53
CA PRO A 744 30.24 34.68 12.58
C PRO A 744 29.74 34.71 14.03
N ILE A 745 29.19 35.86 14.40
CA ILE A 745 28.56 36.14 15.67
C ILE A 745 27.20 35.44 15.68
N CYS A 746 26.97 34.53 16.61
CA CYS A 746 25.65 34.16 17.12
C CYS A 746 25.79 33.74 18.58
N GLU A 747 25.20 34.52 19.47
CA GLU A 747 25.07 34.26 20.90
C GLU A 747 24.00 33.17 21.14
N ASN A 748 24.19 32.43 22.23
CA ASN A 748 23.29 31.43 22.86
C ASN A 748 23.43 29.97 22.40
N LEU A 749 24.52 29.32 22.81
CA LEU A 749 24.60 27.93 23.32
C LEU A 749 26.07 27.60 23.59
N ASP A 750 26.41 27.19 24.83
CA ASP A 750 27.77 26.79 25.25
C ASP A 750 28.19 25.46 24.60
N ILE A 751 28.48 25.47 23.29
CA ILE A 751 29.16 24.40 22.58
C ILE A 751 30.20 25.08 21.68
N GLU A 752 31.48 25.00 22.05
CA GLU A 752 32.55 25.42 21.13
C GLU A 752 32.40 24.63 19.80
N PRO A 753 32.40 25.31 18.63
CA PRO A 753 32.25 24.63 17.36
C PRO A 753 33.49 23.77 17.11
N GLN A 754 33.35 22.46 17.32
CA GLN A 754 34.39 21.50 16.95
C GLN A 754 34.49 21.49 15.43
N VAL A 755 35.67 21.76 14.89
CA VAL A 755 35.89 21.74 13.43
C VAL A 755 36.06 20.28 12.99
N PRO A 756 35.29 19.79 11.99
CA PRO A 756 35.46 18.43 11.49
C PRO A 756 36.84 18.28 10.83
N ILE A 757 37.46 17.12 11.04
CA ILE A 757 38.79 16.80 10.53
C ILE A 757 38.70 16.32 9.08
N LEU A 758 37.58 15.68 8.72
CA LEU A 758 37.24 15.30 7.36
C LEU A 758 35.76 15.57 7.08
N VAL A 759 35.48 16.13 5.92
CA VAL A 759 34.13 16.35 5.39
C VAL A 759 33.99 15.61 4.06
N VAL A 760 32.99 14.73 3.95
CA VAL A 760 32.58 14.12 2.67
C VAL A 760 31.20 14.66 2.34
N ASP A 761 31.10 15.53 1.34
CA ASP A 761 29.84 16.16 0.94
C ASP A 761 29.18 15.38 -0.19
N VAL A 762 28.12 14.63 0.12
CA VAL A 762 27.36 13.80 -0.83
C VAL A 762 25.98 14.40 -1.12
N SER A 763 25.78 15.69 -0.79
CA SER A 763 24.49 16.36 -0.94
C SER A 763 24.09 16.62 -2.40
N GLU A 764 22.81 16.92 -2.66
CA GLU A 764 22.28 17.18 -4.01
C GLU A 764 22.47 16.02 -5.02
N ASN A 765 22.61 14.77 -4.56
CA ASN A 765 22.72 13.60 -5.42
C ASN A 765 21.35 13.08 -5.87
N LEU A 766 21.30 12.53 -7.08
CA LEU A 766 20.10 11.92 -7.65
C LEU A 766 20.08 10.44 -7.30
N ASP A 767 19.04 9.98 -6.61
CA ASP A 767 18.81 8.55 -6.41
C ASP A 767 18.36 7.90 -7.72
N ALA A 768 19.33 7.36 -8.45
CA ALA A 768 19.15 6.75 -9.76
C ALA A 768 19.37 5.23 -9.74
N GLU A 769 19.42 4.59 -8.57
CA GLU A 769 19.62 3.14 -8.47
C GLU A 769 18.55 2.36 -9.26
N TRP A 770 17.31 2.85 -9.30
CA TRP A 770 16.24 2.27 -10.12
C TRP A 770 16.49 2.37 -11.64
N LEU A 771 17.07 3.48 -12.13
CA LEU A 771 17.42 3.66 -13.55
C LEU A 771 18.58 2.74 -13.98
N PHE A 772 19.56 2.53 -13.09
CA PHE A 772 20.67 1.62 -13.34
C PHE A 772 20.26 0.15 -13.22
N ALA A 773 19.37 -0.20 -12.29
CA ALA A 773 18.78 -1.53 -12.15
C ALA A 773 18.00 -1.93 -13.42
N ASP A 774 17.16 -1.04 -13.95
CA ASP A 774 16.47 -1.26 -15.23
C ASP A 774 17.46 -1.44 -16.39
N SER A 775 18.53 -0.62 -16.45
CA SER A 775 19.55 -0.76 -17.49
C SER A 775 20.32 -2.10 -17.40
N LYS A 776 20.57 -2.60 -16.18
CA LYS A 776 21.23 -3.90 -15.92
C LYS A 776 20.30 -5.06 -16.30
N LEU A 777 18.98 -4.93 -16.06
CA LEU A 777 17.96 -5.89 -16.53
C LEU A 777 17.92 -5.95 -18.06
N TYR A 778 17.90 -4.80 -18.75
CA TYR A 778 17.95 -4.76 -20.22
C TYR A 778 19.26 -5.34 -20.79
N GLN A 779 20.39 -5.18 -20.10
CA GLN A 779 21.67 -5.79 -20.50
C GLN A 779 21.71 -7.30 -20.24
N ALA A 780 21.13 -7.78 -19.13
CA ALA A 780 21.00 -9.20 -18.83
C ALA A 780 20.12 -9.91 -19.88
N ASP A 781 19.03 -9.26 -20.32
CA ASP A 781 18.14 -9.75 -21.36
C ASP A 781 18.77 -9.78 -22.77
N SER A 782 19.75 -8.91 -23.02
CA SER A 782 20.53 -8.96 -24.26
C SER A 782 21.55 -10.11 -24.26
N ARG A 783 22.13 -10.45 -23.10
CA ARG A 783 23.08 -11.57 -22.96
C ARG A 783 22.39 -12.94 -22.93
N SER A 784 21.16 -13.03 -22.41
CA SER A 784 20.38 -14.28 -22.41
C SER A 784 19.88 -14.65 -23.81
N LYS A 785 19.62 -13.67 -24.68
CA LYS A 785 19.21 -13.90 -26.08
C LYS A 785 20.35 -14.36 -27.00
N ASP A 786 21.60 -14.00 -26.70
CA ASP A 786 22.76 -14.47 -27.46
C ASP A 786 23.17 -15.92 -27.12
N LEU A 787 22.74 -16.46 -25.96
CA LEU A 787 22.98 -17.84 -25.56
C LEU A 787 21.89 -18.83 -26.02
N ASN A 788 20.71 -18.35 -26.41
CA ASN A 788 19.59 -19.19 -26.87
C ASN A 788 19.56 -19.40 -28.40
N ILE A 789 20.56 -18.93 -29.14
CA ILE A 789 20.65 -19.14 -30.61
C ILE A 789 21.55 -20.35 -30.96
N SER A 790 22.22 -21.00 -29.98
CA SER A 790 23.14 -22.11 -30.27
C SER A 790 22.66 -23.51 -29.84
N SER A 791 21.39 -23.71 -29.47
CA SER A 791 20.92 -25.02 -28.94
C SER A 791 19.58 -25.53 -29.46
N GLU A 792 19.10 -25.11 -30.63
CA GLU A 792 18.02 -25.82 -31.33
C GLU A 792 18.60 -26.76 -32.38
N GLY A 793 18.87 -27.99 -31.94
CA GLY A 793 19.38 -29.03 -32.82
C GLY A 793 19.60 -30.35 -32.09
N LYS A 794 18.53 -30.94 -31.56
CA LYS A 794 18.36 -32.41 -31.38
C LYS A 794 17.00 -32.72 -30.76
N PHE A 795 16.09 -33.24 -31.57
CA PHE A 795 14.96 -34.05 -31.10
C PHE A 795 15.49 -35.34 -30.43
N PRO A 796 14.78 -35.84 -29.40
CA PRO A 796 14.48 -37.26 -29.42
C PRO A 796 13.02 -37.58 -29.04
N ARG A 797 12.41 -38.40 -29.91
CA ARG A 797 11.47 -39.50 -29.66
C ARG A 797 10.79 -39.56 -28.28
N LEU A 798 9.48 -39.41 -28.27
CA LEU A 798 8.50 -40.51 -28.39
C LEU A 798 7.24 -40.00 -29.08
#